data_AF-A0A8H4IN00-F1
#
_entry.id   AF-A0A8H4IN00-F1
#
_cell.length_a   1.000
_cell.length_b   1.000
_cell.length_c   1.000
_cell.angle_alpha   90.00
_cell.angle_beta   90.00
_cell.angle_gamma   90.00
#
_symmetry.space_group_name_H-M   'P 1'
#
loop_
_entity.id
_entity.type
_entity.pdbx_description
1 polymer ?
#
loop_
_entity_poly.entity_id
_entity_poly.type
_entity_poly.pdbx_seq_one_letter_code
_entity_poly.pdbx_strand_id
1 'polypeptide(L)'
;MPATKQAARPLQACIRCARTPAVQARGFTSTAVSSEEAQAQKPQSSSKPATEAAKLDPNTVITRRDEKKLIKSGVFPIGSRRRRAALQQSQNIPFEQLPYQCFQEARKILKADREEKLQQIQQQRERIARVEAQDPAVSGGESQKSVRLTSMRNHLEELKILADINDPIVKKRFEDGKGDMNKPIYRLLAERKWREYKHKLVQQRVTQMNVIPDVLPAIEQKADVSIAFGRRNVQPGDFVASSVSEVPATLKVQVFNKGERLVTIAVIDSDVPNVAKDGFDYRCHYVAANIPIAPTKTHLSLEKLSQDSQVVLPWLPPFAQKGSPYHRYSVFVLEQPAGKTLNVADIKGNVERDGFVLRSFVDKYELNPVGINMFRMVWDENTDDVMKRAGIEGTDIEFKNKKPEKLPYKKKDGNYDFGDLEPLDTSIHRGFQNGLRPSHPIDHPASSASMPLPAKAAAPEATRVVPSKLHLALAIAVVQSKPAELTVEDYILRLREHVLSGRQMHNDDSRGKRLDPAGYWAQKYEESKAAQVELEAKVTEYEREIERLRSELRVEKGARTIRVTPTTRRRKDAPSSSRTRKRPRLEHDVSDAPSVETVDNTLPEDTDLLSAVSADGAKLVQHLYQAHKLYKEHAQADRSLAYHISQASDCLASVITSVCHRHQQRTGTAPLCPNGTAKSKESIPAPVLASYDNELLSTFEATARIFMSLLYGLKRLNLEKAIPEDYGAVVHSFVGMFSRVLDAVSEVTSNQASYEAAAIHISNSERQMVTRRSQKINTNAQPASLVIRLLSNFLTNVLTVPTESGQQHQELLEGFLFVLFRRLGNRIYLCTFGHQKCDEVEDDISAWSDPAEARNAPPDMQKRIDETALNLELPILITLLERGLAVAQHQIAPLGTTPPHKQNKAFQVKSGAKSSLESLKSGMSLAARKKLEQSLAHAIFGDETGRDEMMECLTMPVKQALMEPPQKVEQEDVKSWFVEKAWDLVGWQAVLDMR
;
A
#
# COMPACT_ATOMS: atom_id res chain seq x y z
N MET A 1 6.31 -71.41 -18.73
CA MET A 1 6.55 -70.07 -19.33
C MET A 1 5.48 -69.07 -18.88
N PRO A 2 5.71 -68.26 -17.84
CA PRO A 2 4.71 -67.35 -17.27
C PRO A 2 5.12 -65.85 -17.27
N ALA A 3 4.31 -65.01 -16.60
CA ALA A 3 4.71 -63.78 -15.91
C ALA A 3 5.05 -62.48 -16.68
N THR A 4 4.62 -62.28 -17.94
CA THR A 4 4.87 -60.99 -18.66
C THR A 4 3.65 -60.06 -18.85
N LYS A 5 2.41 -60.48 -18.59
CA LYS A 5 1.19 -59.66 -18.83
C LYS A 5 0.52 -59.05 -17.57
N GLN A 6 1.08 -59.24 -16.38
CA GLN A 6 0.56 -58.63 -15.13
C GLN A 6 1.33 -57.38 -14.66
N ALA A 7 2.52 -57.10 -15.21
CA ALA A 7 3.41 -56.04 -14.77
C ALA A 7 3.04 -54.60 -15.21
N ALA A 8 2.00 -54.43 -16.04
CA ALA A 8 1.66 -53.13 -16.67
C ALA A 8 0.74 -52.22 -15.83
N ARG A 9 0.19 -52.69 -14.69
CA ARG A 9 -0.76 -51.91 -13.88
C ARG A 9 -0.19 -50.84 -12.92
N PRO A 10 1.05 -50.89 -12.38
CA PRO A 10 1.53 -49.83 -11.49
C PRO A 10 1.95 -48.55 -12.22
N LEU A 11 2.41 -48.63 -13.48
CA LEU A 11 2.98 -47.48 -14.19
C LEU A 11 1.95 -46.39 -14.57
N GLN A 12 0.66 -46.72 -14.67
CA GLN A 12 -0.40 -45.71 -14.85
C GLN A 12 -0.84 -45.03 -13.54
N ALA A 13 -0.41 -45.51 -12.37
CA ALA A 13 -0.70 -44.86 -11.09
C ALA A 13 0.26 -43.69 -10.81
N CYS A 14 1.56 -43.88 -11.02
CA CYS A 14 2.60 -42.92 -10.63
C CYS A 14 2.48 -41.55 -11.33
N ILE A 15 1.96 -41.49 -12.56
CA ILE A 15 1.77 -40.23 -13.31
C ILE A 15 0.66 -39.34 -12.68
N ARG A 16 -0.19 -39.87 -11.79
CA ARG A 16 -1.24 -39.08 -11.11
C ARG A 16 -0.82 -38.43 -9.79
N CYS A 17 0.34 -38.79 -9.23
CA CYS A 17 0.79 -38.23 -7.95
C CYS A 17 1.72 -37.01 -8.09
N ALA A 18 2.18 -36.70 -9.31
CA ALA A 18 3.08 -35.57 -9.59
C ALA A 18 2.34 -34.24 -9.83
N ARG A 19 1.37 -33.90 -8.98
CA ARG A 19 0.76 -32.55 -8.89
C ARG A 19 0.58 -32.16 -7.44
N THR A 20 1.46 -31.28 -6.97
CA THR A 20 1.37 -30.62 -5.66
C THR A 20 0.10 -29.76 -5.56
N PRO A 21 -0.42 -29.53 -4.35
CA PRO A 21 -1.66 -28.79 -4.16
C PRO A 21 -1.45 -27.29 -4.41
N ALA A 22 -1.94 -26.78 -5.54
CA ALA A 22 -2.12 -25.35 -5.72
C ALA A 22 -3.09 -24.83 -4.65
N VAL A 23 -2.65 -23.86 -3.84
CA VAL A 23 -3.46 -23.23 -2.80
C VAL A 23 -4.67 -22.56 -3.46
N GLN A 24 -5.85 -23.16 -3.29
CA GLN A 24 -7.09 -22.54 -3.74
C GLN A 24 -7.46 -21.40 -2.80
N ALA A 25 -6.87 -20.23 -3.05
CA ALA A 25 -7.41 -18.97 -2.57
C ALA A 25 -8.89 -18.91 -2.94
N ARG A 26 -9.76 -18.75 -1.94
CA ARG A 26 -11.21 -18.66 -2.14
C ARG A 26 -11.58 -17.31 -2.74
N GLY A 27 -11.30 -17.13 -4.02
CA GLY A 27 -11.80 -15.98 -4.78
C GLY A 27 -13.33 -15.91 -4.65
N PHE A 28 -13.84 -14.72 -4.29
CA PHE A 28 -15.27 -14.47 -4.23
C PHE A 28 -15.88 -14.64 -5.63
N THR A 29 -16.45 -15.82 -5.86
CA THR A 29 -16.97 -16.22 -7.17
C THR A 29 -18.33 -15.59 -7.42
N SER A 30 -18.29 -14.31 -7.78
CA SER A 30 -19.35 -13.62 -8.53
C SER A 30 -19.74 -14.49 -9.71
N THR A 31 -20.83 -15.24 -9.56
CA THR A 31 -21.26 -16.21 -10.56
C THR A 31 -21.97 -15.44 -11.66
N ALA A 32 -21.34 -15.34 -12.83
CA ALA A 32 -21.96 -14.70 -13.99
C ALA A 32 -23.26 -15.43 -14.34
N VAL A 33 -24.39 -14.78 -14.07
CA VAL A 33 -25.72 -15.31 -14.37
C VAL A 33 -25.94 -15.21 -15.87
N SER A 34 -26.09 -16.34 -16.54
CA SER A 34 -26.73 -16.38 -17.86
C SER A 34 -28.11 -15.76 -17.72
N SER A 35 -28.42 -14.72 -18.51
CA SER A 35 -29.71 -14.05 -18.42
C SER A 35 -30.85 -15.06 -18.49
N GLU A 36 -31.81 -14.92 -17.57
CA GLU A 36 -33.09 -15.60 -17.69
C GLU A 36 -33.86 -14.94 -18.85
N GLU A 37 -33.61 -15.42 -20.06
CA GLU A 37 -34.49 -15.13 -21.20
C GLU A 37 -35.88 -15.69 -20.85
N ALA A 38 -36.81 -14.78 -20.53
CA ALA A 38 -38.21 -15.12 -20.37
C ALA A 38 -38.69 -15.77 -21.68
N GLN A 39 -39.20 -17.01 -21.57
CA GLN A 39 -39.55 -17.80 -22.75
C GLN A 39 -40.68 -17.14 -23.55
N ALA A 40 -40.32 -16.49 -24.66
CA ALA A 40 -41.27 -16.10 -25.68
C ALA A 40 -41.91 -17.37 -26.27
N GLN A 41 -43.20 -17.56 -26.03
CA GLN A 41 -43.95 -18.67 -26.59
C GLN A 41 -43.96 -18.59 -28.12
N LYS A 42 -43.24 -19.49 -28.79
CA LYS A 42 -43.42 -19.77 -30.22
C LYS A 42 -44.36 -20.97 -30.40
N PRO A 43 -45.19 -20.97 -31.46
CA PRO A 43 -46.28 -21.93 -31.60
C PRO A 43 -45.77 -23.36 -31.83
N GLN A 44 -46.61 -24.33 -31.46
CA GLN A 44 -46.30 -25.75 -31.53
C GLN A 44 -46.19 -26.23 -32.98
N SER A 45 -45.13 -26.97 -33.29
CA SER A 45 -45.06 -27.87 -34.45
C SER A 45 -44.81 -29.29 -33.97
N SER A 46 -45.45 -30.27 -34.62
CA SER A 46 -45.78 -31.55 -33.98
C SER A 46 -44.80 -32.71 -34.24
N SER A 47 -44.82 -33.66 -33.29
CA SER A 47 -44.57 -35.11 -33.44
C SER A 47 -43.17 -35.68 -33.10
N LYS A 48 -43.04 -36.22 -31.88
CA LYS A 48 -42.71 -37.63 -31.54
C LYS A 48 -42.69 -37.80 -30.01
N PRO A 49 -42.83 -39.03 -29.46
CA PRO A 49 -43.41 -39.22 -28.13
C PRO A 49 -42.52 -38.76 -26.96
N ALA A 50 -43.14 -38.12 -25.97
CA ALA A 50 -42.48 -37.67 -24.75
C ALA A 50 -42.33 -38.81 -23.73
N THR A 51 -41.10 -39.24 -23.48
CA THR A 51 -40.75 -40.17 -22.39
C THR A 51 -39.60 -39.61 -21.54
N GLU A 52 -39.74 -39.77 -20.23
CA GLU A 52 -38.87 -39.26 -19.14
C GLU A 52 -38.63 -37.73 -19.08
N ALA A 53 -38.09 -37.09 -20.12
CA ALA A 53 -37.56 -35.73 -20.03
C ALA A 53 -38.60 -34.69 -19.58
N ALA A 54 -39.86 -34.85 -20.00
CA ALA A 54 -40.98 -33.98 -19.63
C ALA A 54 -41.46 -34.11 -18.16
N LYS A 55 -40.87 -35.02 -17.35
CA LYS A 55 -41.20 -35.19 -15.92
C LYS A 55 -40.18 -34.53 -14.97
N LEU A 56 -39.16 -33.85 -15.49
CA LEU A 56 -38.10 -33.22 -14.70
C LEU A 56 -38.42 -31.74 -14.46
N ASP A 57 -38.72 -31.34 -13.23
CA ASP A 57 -38.96 -29.92 -12.89
C ASP A 57 -37.65 -29.11 -12.90
N PRO A 58 -37.57 -28.00 -13.66
CA PRO A 58 -36.40 -27.13 -13.71
C PRO A 58 -35.94 -26.54 -12.37
N ASN A 59 -36.81 -26.47 -11.34
CA ASN A 59 -36.46 -25.96 -10.01
C ASN A 59 -35.85 -27.01 -9.07
N THR A 60 -36.01 -28.31 -9.35
CA THR A 60 -35.58 -29.40 -8.44
C THR A 60 -34.60 -30.40 -9.05
N VAL A 61 -34.34 -30.36 -10.36
CA VAL A 61 -33.25 -31.15 -10.97
C VAL A 61 -31.89 -30.81 -10.31
N ILE A 62 -31.11 -31.81 -9.89
CA ILE A 62 -29.76 -31.63 -9.31
C ILE A 62 -28.68 -32.38 -10.09
N THR A 63 -28.96 -33.60 -10.58
CA THR A 63 -27.91 -34.46 -11.15
C THR A 63 -27.44 -33.98 -12.53
N ARG A 64 -26.14 -34.16 -12.83
CA ARG A 64 -25.57 -33.83 -14.15
C ARG A 64 -26.16 -34.64 -15.32
N ARG A 65 -26.82 -35.78 -15.04
CA ARG A 65 -27.50 -36.59 -16.06
C ARG A 65 -28.85 -35.96 -16.40
N ASP A 66 -29.60 -35.58 -15.38
CA ASP A 66 -30.96 -35.04 -15.53
C ASP A 66 -30.94 -33.59 -16.01
N GLU A 67 -29.94 -32.79 -15.61
CA GLU A 67 -29.67 -31.50 -16.25
C GLU A 67 -29.44 -31.63 -17.76
N LYS A 68 -28.71 -32.66 -18.21
CA LYS A 68 -28.48 -32.92 -19.64
C LYS A 68 -29.75 -33.42 -20.35
N LYS A 69 -30.62 -34.19 -19.68
CA LYS A 69 -31.95 -34.55 -20.21
C LYS A 69 -32.84 -33.30 -20.38
N LEU A 70 -32.87 -32.42 -19.37
CA LEU A 70 -33.66 -31.19 -19.37
C LEU A 70 -33.20 -30.22 -20.47
N ILE A 71 -31.90 -29.95 -20.55
CA ILE A 71 -31.33 -29.07 -21.60
C ILE A 71 -31.56 -29.68 -22.99
N LYS A 72 -31.51 -31.00 -23.15
CA LYS A 72 -31.83 -31.68 -24.43
C LYS A 72 -33.32 -31.58 -24.81
N SER A 73 -34.22 -31.32 -23.84
CA SER A 73 -35.63 -30.99 -24.10
C SER A 73 -35.89 -29.48 -24.23
N GLY A 74 -34.83 -28.66 -24.36
CA GLY A 74 -34.93 -27.22 -24.62
C GLY A 74 -35.22 -26.36 -23.38
N VAL A 75 -35.21 -26.94 -22.19
CA VAL A 75 -35.47 -26.22 -20.93
C VAL A 75 -34.21 -26.15 -20.08
N PHE A 76 -33.84 -24.95 -19.63
CA PHE A 76 -32.67 -24.75 -18.78
C PHE A 76 -33.04 -24.84 -17.29
N PRO A 77 -32.20 -25.47 -16.44
CA PRO A 77 -32.49 -25.61 -15.02
C PRO A 77 -32.32 -24.27 -14.27
N ILE A 78 -33.28 -23.95 -13.38
CA ILE A 78 -33.42 -22.59 -12.83
C ILE A 78 -32.46 -22.38 -11.64
N GLY A 79 -31.40 -21.63 -11.90
CA GLY A 79 -30.39 -21.23 -10.91
C GLY A 79 -29.39 -22.33 -10.54
N SER A 80 -28.61 -22.08 -9.49
CA SER A 80 -27.51 -22.96 -9.07
C SER A 80 -28.00 -24.33 -8.55
N ARG A 81 -27.17 -25.37 -8.69
CA ARG A 81 -27.46 -26.70 -8.09
C ARG A 81 -27.69 -26.62 -6.57
N ARG A 82 -27.03 -25.67 -5.87
CA ARG A 82 -27.25 -25.41 -4.44
C ARG A 82 -28.66 -24.89 -4.15
N ARG A 83 -29.19 -23.97 -4.96
CA ARG A 83 -30.60 -23.54 -4.88
C ARG A 83 -31.53 -24.74 -5.05
N ARG A 84 -31.34 -25.52 -6.13
CA ARG A 84 -32.23 -26.64 -6.49
C ARG A 84 -32.20 -27.77 -5.44
N ALA A 85 -31.04 -28.03 -4.84
CA ALA A 85 -30.92 -28.93 -3.68
C ALA A 85 -31.63 -28.40 -2.43
N ALA A 86 -31.47 -27.11 -2.11
CA ALA A 86 -32.16 -26.51 -0.96
C ALA A 86 -33.70 -26.51 -1.13
N LEU A 87 -34.22 -26.33 -2.35
CA LEU A 87 -35.66 -26.40 -2.64
C LEU A 87 -36.24 -27.82 -2.49
N GLN A 88 -35.44 -28.87 -2.71
CA GLN A 88 -35.83 -30.25 -2.40
C GLN A 88 -35.77 -30.58 -0.89
N GLN A 89 -34.80 -30.01 -0.18
CA GLN A 89 -34.49 -30.39 1.21
C GLN A 89 -35.16 -29.51 2.28
N SER A 90 -35.66 -28.32 1.92
CA SER A 90 -36.24 -27.36 2.87
C SER A 90 -37.76 -27.22 2.70
N GLN A 91 -38.39 -26.66 3.73
CA GLN A 91 -39.85 -26.46 3.81
C GLN A 91 -40.37 -25.32 2.89
N ASN A 92 -39.52 -24.77 2.02
CA ASN A 92 -39.85 -23.73 1.03
C ASN A 92 -40.52 -22.45 1.59
N ILE A 93 -40.24 -22.15 2.87
CA ILE A 93 -40.69 -20.93 3.56
C ILE A 93 -40.10 -19.68 2.87
N PRO A 94 -40.88 -18.60 2.64
CA PRO A 94 -40.35 -17.33 2.14
C PRO A 94 -39.22 -16.78 3.01
N PHE A 95 -38.19 -16.21 2.39
CA PHE A 95 -36.99 -15.73 3.11
C PHE A 95 -37.31 -14.75 4.26
N GLU A 96 -38.30 -13.87 4.05
CA GLU A 96 -38.79 -12.93 5.06
C GLU A 96 -39.49 -13.57 6.27
N GLN A 97 -39.94 -14.83 6.14
CA GLN A 97 -40.72 -15.56 7.15
C GLN A 97 -39.87 -16.61 7.89
N LEU A 98 -38.55 -16.62 7.69
CA LEU A 98 -37.65 -17.54 8.39
C LEU A 98 -37.67 -17.27 9.92
N PRO A 99 -37.90 -18.28 10.77
CA PRO A 99 -38.18 -18.10 12.20
C PRO A 99 -36.91 -17.90 13.04
N TYR A 100 -36.04 -16.97 12.64
CA TYR A 100 -34.87 -16.55 13.41
C TYR A 100 -35.18 -15.26 14.19
N GLN A 101 -35.14 -15.32 15.53
CA GLN A 101 -35.56 -14.23 16.42
C GLN A 101 -34.92 -12.87 16.07
N CYS A 102 -33.58 -12.81 16.01
CA CYS A 102 -32.85 -11.58 15.69
C CYS A 102 -33.22 -11.02 14.30
N PHE A 103 -33.43 -11.89 13.31
CA PHE A 103 -33.85 -11.47 11.96
C PHE A 103 -35.27 -10.89 11.94
N GLN A 104 -36.22 -11.46 12.69
CA GLN A 104 -37.59 -10.96 12.74
C GLN A 104 -37.71 -9.65 13.55
N GLU A 105 -37.00 -9.52 14.67
CA GLU A 105 -36.96 -8.23 15.40
C GLU A 105 -36.25 -7.14 14.60
N ALA A 106 -35.14 -7.43 13.90
CA ALA A 106 -34.54 -6.49 12.97
C ALA A 106 -35.50 -6.10 11.83
N ARG A 107 -36.19 -7.07 11.22
CA ARG A 107 -37.19 -6.81 10.16
C ARG A 107 -38.39 -6.00 10.66
N LYS A 108 -38.79 -6.14 11.93
CA LYS A 108 -39.82 -5.33 12.59
C LYS A 108 -39.40 -3.88 12.77
N ILE A 109 -38.14 -3.62 13.18
CA ILE A 109 -37.57 -2.26 13.24
C ILE A 109 -37.54 -1.64 11.84
N LEU A 110 -36.99 -2.34 10.84
CA LEU A 110 -36.90 -1.84 9.46
C LEU A 110 -38.28 -1.61 8.82
N LYS A 111 -39.30 -2.40 9.19
CA LYS A 111 -40.69 -2.18 8.76
C LYS A 111 -41.29 -0.91 9.35
N ALA A 112 -41.02 -0.61 10.62
CA ALA A 112 -41.49 0.61 11.28
C ALA A 112 -40.83 1.87 10.68
N ASP A 113 -39.51 1.85 10.48
CA ASP A 113 -38.77 2.89 9.76
C ASP A 113 -39.34 3.11 8.35
N ARG A 114 -39.54 2.04 7.59
CA ARG A 114 -40.16 2.11 6.25
C ARG A 114 -41.58 2.70 6.26
N GLU A 115 -42.37 2.42 7.29
CA GLU A 115 -43.72 3.00 7.46
C GLU A 115 -43.67 4.50 7.78
N GLU A 116 -42.71 4.95 8.60
CA GLU A 116 -42.42 6.37 8.82
C GLU A 116 -41.98 7.09 7.53
N LYS A 117 -41.02 6.50 6.79
CA LYS A 117 -40.55 7.09 5.52
C LYS A 117 -41.65 7.12 4.45
N LEU A 118 -42.57 6.16 4.43
CA LEU A 118 -43.77 6.21 3.57
C LEU A 118 -44.71 7.37 3.93
N GLN A 119 -44.91 7.66 5.22
CA GLN A 119 -45.68 8.84 5.66
C GLN A 119 -44.98 10.14 5.23
N GLN A 120 -43.66 10.22 5.37
CA GLN A 120 -42.88 11.38 4.92
C GLN A 120 -42.95 11.59 3.39
N ILE A 121 -42.88 10.51 2.60
CA ILE A 121 -43.08 10.57 1.13
C ILE A 121 -44.47 11.16 0.80
N GLN A 122 -45.52 10.73 1.52
CA GLN A 122 -46.87 11.23 1.28
C GLN A 122 -47.00 12.72 1.66
N GLN A 123 -46.49 13.13 2.83
CA GLN A 123 -46.46 14.54 3.22
C GLN A 123 -45.66 15.40 2.22
N GLN A 124 -44.53 14.92 1.71
CA GLN A 124 -43.74 15.66 0.72
C GLN A 124 -44.44 15.74 -0.64
N ARG A 125 -45.19 14.72 -1.07
CA ARG A 125 -46.07 14.82 -2.27
C ARG A 125 -47.13 15.90 -2.10
N GLU A 126 -47.78 15.97 -0.94
CA GLU A 126 -48.80 16.98 -0.63
C GLU A 126 -48.22 18.39 -0.48
N ARG A 127 -46.96 18.51 -0.04
CA ARG A 127 -46.22 19.79 -0.04
C ARG A 127 -45.85 20.20 -1.47
N ILE A 128 -45.37 19.28 -2.30
CA ILE A 128 -45.06 19.52 -3.73
C ILE A 128 -46.32 19.96 -4.47
N ALA A 129 -47.42 19.21 -4.39
CA ALA A 129 -48.67 19.54 -5.07
C ALA A 129 -49.22 20.93 -4.69
N ARG A 130 -49.09 21.33 -3.42
CA ARG A 130 -49.43 22.68 -2.96
C ARG A 130 -48.53 23.76 -3.57
N VAL A 131 -47.21 23.56 -3.62
CA VAL A 131 -46.27 24.51 -4.23
C VAL A 131 -46.41 24.54 -5.76
N GLU A 132 -46.77 23.43 -6.40
CA GLU A 132 -47.07 23.37 -7.85
C GLU A 132 -48.32 24.19 -8.18
N ALA A 133 -49.39 24.08 -7.37
CA ALA A 133 -50.62 24.86 -7.51
C ALA A 133 -50.51 26.34 -7.06
N GLN A 134 -49.52 26.69 -6.22
CA GLN A 134 -49.30 28.06 -5.73
C GLN A 134 -48.82 29.00 -6.84
N ASP A 135 -49.30 30.24 -6.85
CA ASP A 135 -48.88 31.27 -7.81
C ASP A 135 -47.35 31.56 -7.72
N PRO A 136 -46.62 31.64 -8.85
CA PRO A 136 -45.21 32.06 -8.87
C PRO A 136 -44.92 33.37 -8.15
N ALA A 137 -45.81 34.37 -8.19
CA ALA A 137 -45.62 35.68 -7.56
C ALA A 137 -45.48 35.57 -6.03
N VAL A 138 -46.23 34.66 -5.39
CA VAL A 138 -46.16 34.39 -3.95
C VAL A 138 -44.91 33.57 -3.57
N SER A 139 -44.20 33.02 -4.57
CA SER A 139 -43.06 32.11 -4.39
C SER A 139 -41.70 32.76 -4.69
N GLY A 140 -41.63 34.09 -4.77
CA GLY A 140 -40.41 34.82 -5.16
C GLY A 140 -40.13 34.78 -6.68
N GLY A 141 -41.16 34.57 -7.49
CA GLY A 141 -41.08 34.44 -8.95
C GLY A 141 -40.86 33.00 -9.41
N GLU A 142 -40.95 32.80 -10.73
CA GLU A 142 -40.95 31.46 -11.35
C GLU A 142 -39.63 30.71 -11.15
N SER A 143 -38.49 31.41 -11.13
CA SER A 143 -37.18 30.81 -10.87
C SER A 143 -37.03 30.29 -9.44
N GLN A 144 -37.52 31.02 -8.43
CA GLN A 144 -37.50 30.52 -7.05
C GLN A 144 -38.51 29.37 -6.85
N LYS A 145 -39.69 29.43 -7.50
CA LYS A 145 -40.65 28.32 -7.54
C LYS A 145 -40.02 27.06 -8.15
N SER A 146 -39.32 27.17 -9.28
CA SER A 146 -38.74 26.01 -9.97
C SER A 146 -37.56 25.39 -9.22
N VAL A 147 -36.69 26.20 -8.60
CA VAL A 147 -35.61 25.73 -7.70
C VAL A 147 -36.20 25.02 -6.48
N ARG A 148 -37.19 25.63 -5.82
CA ARG A 148 -37.89 25.03 -4.65
C ARG A 148 -38.53 23.68 -5.00
N LEU A 149 -39.25 23.61 -6.12
CA LEU A 149 -39.84 22.36 -6.61
C LEU A 149 -38.76 21.32 -6.94
N THR A 150 -37.62 21.72 -7.50
CA THR A 150 -36.52 20.80 -7.80
C THR A 150 -35.90 20.21 -6.52
N SER A 151 -35.63 21.06 -5.52
CA SER A 151 -35.17 20.62 -4.19
C SER A 151 -36.15 19.62 -3.55
N MET A 152 -37.44 19.96 -3.49
CA MET A 152 -38.46 19.08 -2.91
C MET A 152 -38.64 17.77 -3.68
N ARG A 153 -38.54 17.80 -5.02
CA ARG A 153 -38.58 16.59 -5.87
C ARG A 153 -37.35 15.71 -5.68
N ASN A 154 -36.16 16.28 -5.43
CA ASN A 154 -34.94 15.52 -5.15
C ASN A 154 -35.03 14.80 -3.80
N HIS A 155 -35.42 15.51 -2.74
CA HIS A 155 -35.66 14.92 -1.42
C HIS A 155 -36.78 13.85 -1.44
N LEU A 156 -37.78 14.00 -2.32
CA LEU A 156 -38.78 12.95 -2.56
C LEU A 156 -38.20 11.69 -3.26
N GLU A 157 -37.17 11.80 -4.10
CA GLU A 157 -36.45 10.62 -4.63
C GLU A 157 -35.55 9.98 -3.57
N GLU A 158 -34.90 10.78 -2.73
CA GLU A 158 -34.12 10.33 -1.57
C GLU A 158 -34.98 9.53 -0.58
N LEU A 159 -36.14 10.05 -0.15
CA LEU A 159 -37.03 9.32 0.76
C LEU A 159 -37.51 7.99 0.18
N LYS A 160 -37.76 7.90 -1.15
CA LYS A 160 -38.08 6.61 -1.82
C LYS A 160 -36.92 5.61 -1.75
N ILE A 161 -35.68 6.09 -1.76
CA ILE A 161 -34.49 5.25 -1.63
C ILE A 161 -34.38 4.77 -0.18
N LEU A 162 -34.47 5.68 0.80
CA LEU A 162 -34.38 5.35 2.23
C LEU A 162 -35.47 4.36 2.67
N ALA A 163 -36.68 4.44 2.11
CA ALA A 163 -37.75 3.47 2.39
C ALA A 163 -37.46 2.04 1.89
N ASP A 164 -36.61 1.84 0.88
CA ASP A 164 -36.36 0.53 0.26
C ASP A 164 -34.89 0.04 0.38
N ILE A 165 -33.95 0.88 0.83
CA ILE A 165 -32.50 0.56 0.91
C ILE A 165 -32.19 -0.60 1.86
N ASN A 166 -32.96 -0.71 2.95
CA ASN A 166 -32.77 -1.72 3.99
C ASN A 166 -33.59 -3.01 3.75
N ASP A 167 -34.37 -3.10 2.67
CA ASP A 167 -35.13 -4.31 2.34
C ASP A 167 -34.18 -5.42 1.83
N PRO A 168 -34.05 -6.56 2.54
CA PRO A 168 -33.17 -7.65 2.13
C PRO A 168 -33.62 -8.33 0.82
N ILE A 169 -34.90 -8.24 0.45
CA ILE A 169 -35.42 -8.72 -0.84
C ILE A 169 -35.02 -7.77 -1.97
N VAL A 170 -34.98 -6.45 -1.74
CA VAL A 170 -34.44 -5.49 -2.73
C VAL A 170 -32.95 -5.73 -2.94
N LYS A 171 -32.16 -5.83 -1.86
CA LYS A 171 -30.73 -6.16 -1.95
C LYS A 171 -30.49 -7.48 -2.70
N LYS A 172 -31.22 -8.54 -2.33
CA LYS A 172 -31.14 -9.83 -3.01
C LYS A 172 -31.49 -9.75 -4.51
N ARG A 173 -32.59 -9.08 -4.87
CA ARG A 173 -32.99 -8.91 -6.29
C ARG A 173 -31.95 -8.15 -7.09
N PHE A 174 -31.28 -7.17 -6.48
CA PHE A 174 -30.16 -6.46 -7.10
C PHE A 174 -28.94 -7.37 -7.31
N GLU A 175 -28.55 -8.14 -6.29
CA GLU A 175 -27.43 -9.09 -6.35
C GLU A 175 -27.68 -10.25 -7.34
N ASP A 176 -28.91 -10.77 -7.40
CA ASP A 176 -29.39 -11.76 -8.39
C ASP A 176 -29.47 -11.19 -9.83
N GLY A 177 -29.25 -9.89 -10.03
CA GLY A 177 -29.33 -9.22 -11.33
C GLY A 177 -30.75 -8.95 -11.85
N LYS A 178 -31.78 -9.09 -10.99
CA LYS A 178 -33.22 -8.96 -11.29
C LYS A 178 -33.81 -7.64 -10.76
N GLY A 179 -32.97 -6.62 -10.63
CA GLY A 179 -33.36 -5.28 -10.19
C GLY A 179 -34.13 -4.51 -11.27
N ASP A 180 -35.25 -3.91 -10.91
CA ASP A 180 -36.05 -3.06 -11.79
C ASP A 180 -35.45 -1.66 -11.88
N MET A 181 -34.65 -1.40 -12.92
CA MET A 181 -33.96 -0.14 -13.14
C MET A 181 -34.89 1.09 -13.32
N ASN A 182 -36.21 0.93 -13.38
CA ASN A 182 -37.11 2.09 -13.30
C ASN A 182 -37.07 2.71 -11.88
N LYS A 183 -37.02 1.88 -10.84
CA LYS A 183 -37.03 2.33 -9.44
C LYS A 183 -35.71 2.99 -9.04
N PRO A 184 -35.73 4.05 -8.22
CA PRO A 184 -34.52 4.79 -7.85
C PRO A 184 -33.54 3.92 -7.05
N ILE A 185 -34.03 3.02 -6.18
CA ILE A 185 -33.19 2.16 -5.35
C ILE A 185 -32.28 1.22 -6.17
N TYR A 186 -32.80 0.57 -7.21
CA TYR A 186 -31.97 -0.31 -8.05
C TYR A 186 -30.95 0.48 -8.88
N ARG A 187 -31.27 1.71 -9.29
CA ARG A 187 -30.34 2.61 -9.97
C ARG A 187 -29.21 3.09 -9.04
N LEU A 188 -29.52 3.50 -7.80
CA LEU A 188 -28.49 3.85 -6.82
C LEU A 188 -27.57 2.68 -6.48
N LEU A 189 -28.13 1.48 -6.25
CA LEU A 189 -27.33 0.29 -5.99
C LEU A 189 -26.41 -0.07 -7.18
N ALA A 190 -26.91 0.10 -8.42
CA ALA A 190 -26.11 -0.08 -9.63
C ALA A 190 -24.99 0.96 -9.75
N GLU A 191 -25.29 2.23 -9.48
CA GLU A 191 -24.32 3.33 -9.52
C GLU A 191 -23.23 3.13 -8.47
N ARG A 192 -23.61 2.80 -7.22
CA ARG A 192 -22.66 2.50 -6.14
C ARG A 192 -21.72 1.37 -6.52
N LYS A 193 -22.27 0.23 -6.98
CA LYS A 193 -21.47 -0.93 -7.43
C LYS A 193 -20.55 -0.62 -8.62
N TRP A 194 -20.94 0.33 -9.46
CA TRP A 194 -20.10 0.83 -10.55
C TRP A 194 -18.98 1.77 -10.04
N ARG A 195 -19.31 2.73 -9.17
CA ARG A 195 -18.35 3.68 -8.54
C ARG A 195 -17.33 2.98 -7.64
N GLU A 196 -17.72 1.88 -6.98
CA GLU A 196 -16.83 1.08 -6.10
C GLU A 196 -15.62 0.50 -6.85
N TYR A 197 -15.79 0.02 -8.09
CA TYR A 197 -14.74 -0.66 -8.88
C TYR A 197 -14.64 -0.22 -10.35
N LYS A 198 -15.69 -0.45 -11.16
CA LYS A 198 -15.66 -0.25 -12.62
C LYS A 198 -15.28 1.17 -13.03
N HIS A 199 -15.87 2.17 -12.39
CA HIS A 199 -15.58 3.59 -12.63
C HIS A 199 -14.10 3.89 -12.41
N LYS A 200 -13.53 3.40 -11.31
CA LYS A 200 -12.10 3.59 -10.98
C LYS A 200 -11.19 2.92 -12.02
N LEU A 201 -11.56 1.73 -12.50
CA LEU A 201 -10.81 1.03 -13.56
C LEU A 201 -10.84 1.81 -14.90
N VAL A 202 -12.01 2.32 -15.30
CA VAL A 202 -12.14 3.16 -16.51
C VAL A 202 -11.34 4.45 -16.35
N GLN A 203 -11.52 5.17 -15.24
CA GLN A 203 -10.80 6.42 -14.95
C GLN A 203 -9.28 6.20 -14.95
N GLN A 204 -8.78 5.17 -14.25
CA GLN A 204 -7.36 4.83 -14.24
C GLN A 204 -6.84 4.61 -15.67
N ARG A 205 -7.56 3.87 -16.52
CA ARG A 205 -7.11 3.56 -17.88
C ARG A 205 -7.15 4.78 -18.80
N VAL A 206 -8.18 5.61 -18.69
CA VAL A 206 -8.34 6.85 -19.48
C VAL A 206 -7.25 7.87 -19.15
N THR A 207 -6.92 8.03 -17.85
CA THR A 207 -5.82 8.91 -17.40
C THR A 207 -4.44 8.31 -17.69
N GLN A 208 -4.19 7.03 -17.38
CA GLN A 208 -2.90 6.36 -17.63
C GLN A 208 -2.53 6.33 -19.12
N MET A 209 -3.53 6.28 -20.00
CA MET A 209 -3.35 6.27 -21.46
C MET A 209 -3.54 7.67 -22.07
N ASN A 210 -3.51 8.75 -21.28
CA ASN A 210 -3.64 10.16 -21.67
C ASN A 210 -4.87 10.52 -22.54
N VAL A 211 -5.86 9.64 -22.70
CA VAL A 211 -7.10 9.90 -23.48
C VAL A 211 -7.82 11.15 -22.97
N ILE A 212 -7.69 11.40 -21.66
CA ILE A 212 -7.80 12.70 -21.04
C ILE A 212 -6.39 13.04 -20.53
N PRO A 213 -5.79 14.19 -20.89
CA PRO A 213 -6.43 15.35 -21.52
C PRO A 213 -6.52 15.34 -23.07
N ASP A 214 -5.92 14.37 -23.78
CA ASP A 214 -5.68 14.48 -25.22
C ASP A 214 -6.96 14.69 -26.03
N VAL A 215 -7.98 13.83 -25.88
CA VAL A 215 -9.21 13.91 -26.70
C VAL A 215 -10.19 14.92 -26.10
N LEU A 216 -10.46 14.84 -24.78
CA LEU A 216 -11.22 15.84 -24.02
C LEU A 216 -10.43 16.27 -22.78
N PRO A 217 -10.53 17.55 -22.35
CA PRO A 217 -9.78 18.06 -21.20
C PRO A 217 -10.24 17.45 -19.86
N ALA A 218 -11.51 17.09 -19.73
CA ALA A 218 -12.09 16.41 -18.57
C ALA A 218 -13.38 15.66 -18.96
N ILE A 219 -13.84 14.74 -18.12
CA ILE A 219 -15.17 14.12 -18.20
C ILE A 219 -15.71 13.85 -16.79
N GLU A 220 -16.99 14.10 -16.56
CA GLU A 220 -17.69 13.63 -15.36
C GLU A 220 -18.54 12.41 -15.72
N GLN A 221 -18.01 11.21 -15.47
CA GLN A 221 -18.69 9.98 -15.85
C GLN A 221 -20.02 9.81 -15.08
N LYS A 222 -21.12 9.63 -15.83
CA LYS A 222 -22.51 9.48 -15.36
C LYS A 222 -23.18 8.19 -15.89
N ALA A 223 -22.48 7.40 -16.70
CA ALA A 223 -22.94 6.13 -17.23
C ALA A 223 -21.81 5.08 -17.31
N ASP A 224 -22.14 3.82 -17.00
CA ASP A 224 -21.24 2.68 -17.22
C ASP A 224 -21.27 2.27 -18.69
N VAL A 225 -20.15 2.41 -19.41
CA VAL A 225 -19.98 2.01 -20.81
C VAL A 225 -19.12 0.77 -20.87
N SER A 226 -19.65 -0.34 -21.40
CA SER A 226 -18.91 -1.60 -21.61
C SER A 226 -18.91 -1.97 -23.10
N ILE A 227 -17.74 -2.34 -23.62
CA ILE A 227 -17.54 -2.68 -25.04
C ILE A 227 -17.52 -4.21 -25.23
N ALA A 228 -18.17 -4.70 -26.28
CA ALA A 228 -18.06 -6.08 -26.73
C ALA A 228 -18.02 -6.18 -28.25
N PHE A 229 -17.20 -7.11 -28.77
CA PHE A 229 -17.18 -7.49 -30.19
C PHE A 229 -17.74 -8.91 -30.33
N GLY A 230 -18.90 -9.04 -30.97
CA GLY A 230 -19.64 -10.30 -31.08
C GLY A 230 -19.96 -10.92 -29.71
N ARG A 231 -19.20 -11.94 -29.31
CA ARG A 231 -19.32 -12.64 -28.01
C ARG A 231 -18.19 -12.30 -27.01
N ARG A 232 -17.19 -11.51 -27.40
CA ARG A 232 -16.04 -11.14 -26.56
C ARG A 232 -16.29 -9.77 -25.93
N ASN A 233 -16.50 -9.73 -24.63
CA ASN A 233 -16.39 -8.49 -23.85
C ASN A 233 -14.92 -8.03 -23.81
N VAL A 234 -14.71 -6.72 -23.82
CA VAL A 234 -13.39 -6.06 -23.83
C VAL A 234 -13.24 -5.24 -22.54
N GLN A 235 -12.10 -5.36 -21.84
CA GLN A 235 -11.81 -4.53 -20.68
C GLN A 235 -11.32 -3.13 -21.10
N PRO A 236 -11.49 -2.10 -20.24
CA PRO A 236 -10.96 -0.77 -20.52
C PRO A 236 -9.44 -0.82 -20.75
N GLY A 237 -9.02 -0.48 -21.97
CA GLY A 237 -7.62 -0.56 -22.39
C GLY A 237 -7.09 -1.98 -22.59
N ASP A 238 -7.92 -2.95 -22.96
CA ASP A 238 -7.47 -4.21 -23.55
C ASP A 238 -6.88 -4.00 -24.96
N PHE A 239 -6.03 -4.93 -25.40
CA PHE A 239 -5.65 -5.06 -26.80
C PHE A 239 -6.66 -5.94 -27.58
N VAL A 240 -7.16 -5.41 -28.70
CA VAL A 240 -8.09 -6.07 -29.62
C VAL A 240 -7.38 -6.33 -30.95
N ALA A 241 -7.58 -7.52 -31.52
CA ALA A 241 -7.03 -7.90 -32.83
C ALA A 241 -7.91 -7.33 -33.96
N SER A 242 -7.30 -6.97 -35.09
CA SER A 242 -7.95 -6.29 -36.22
C SER A 242 -9.21 -7.04 -36.69
N SER A 243 -9.08 -8.34 -36.92
CA SER A 243 -10.14 -9.30 -37.28
C SER A 243 -11.30 -9.43 -36.28
N VAL A 244 -11.10 -9.00 -35.03
CA VAL A 244 -12.16 -8.99 -34.00
C VAL A 244 -12.91 -7.66 -33.99
N SER A 245 -12.21 -6.55 -34.28
CA SER A 245 -12.78 -5.20 -34.35
C SER A 245 -13.27 -4.78 -35.75
N GLU A 246 -13.11 -5.64 -36.76
CA GLU A 246 -13.64 -5.44 -38.11
C GLU A 246 -15.16 -5.20 -38.10
N VAL A 247 -15.89 -5.98 -37.30
CA VAL A 247 -17.34 -5.87 -37.11
C VAL A 247 -17.66 -4.75 -36.10
N PRO A 248 -18.71 -3.93 -36.31
CA PRO A 248 -19.07 -2.86 -35.38
C PRO A 248 -19.29 -3.34 -33.94
N ALA A 249 -18.82 -2.55 -32.98
CA ALA A 249 -18.96 -2.88 -31.56
C ALA A 249 -20.44 -2.98 -31.13
N THR A 250 -20.70 -3.81 -30.13
CA THR A 250 -21.91 -3.74 -29.31
C THR A 250 -21.55 -3.14 -27.96
N LEU A 251 -22.21 -2.04 -27.63
CA LEU A 251 -22.01 -1.29 -26.40
C LEU A 251 -23.12 -1.62 -25.41
N LYS A 252 -22.76 -1.79 -24.13
CA LYS A 252 -23.71 -1.76 -23.03
C LYS A 252 -23.53 -0.46 -22.25
N VAL A 253 -24.53 0.41 -22.30
CA VAL A 253 -24.56 1.71 -21.63
C VAL A 253 -25.62 1.67 -20.52
N GLN A 254 -25.19 1.67 -19.26
CA GLN A 254 -26.10 1.77 -18.11
C GLN A 254 -26.11 3.20 -17.56
N VAL A 255 -27.26 3.86 -17.66
CA VAL A 255 -27.53 5.14 -17.00
C VAL A 255 -28.22 4.93 -15.65
N PHE A 256 -27.93 5.82 -14.70
CA PHE A 256 -28.46 5.81 -13.32
C PHE A 256 -29.54 6.89 -13.07
N ASN A 257 -29.63 7.88 -13.96
CA ASN A 257 -30.68 8.91 -13.97
C ASN A 257 -32.01 8.37 -14.51
N LYS A 258 -33.14 8.93 -14.04
CA LYS A 258 -34.48 8.59 -14.54
C LYS A 258 -34.77 9.21 -15.91
N GLY A 259 -35.70 8.61 -16.66
CA GLY A 259 -36.15 9.08 -17.98
C GLY A 259 -35.37 8.48 -19.16
N GLU A 260 -35.99 8.47 -20.33
CA GLU A 260 -35.32 8.20 -21.61
C GLU A 260 -34.62 9.47 -22.10
N ARG A 261 -33.50 9.32 -22.80
CA ARG A 261 -32.70 10.42 -23.36
C ARG A 261 -32.13 10.01 -24.72
N LEU A 262 -31.77 10.98 -25.55
CA LEU A 262 -31.01 10.73 -26.76
C LEU A 262 -29.52 10.88 -26.48
N VAL A 263 -28.70 10.00 -27.06
CA VAL A 263 -27.24 10.13 -27.05
C VAL A 263 -26.66 10.15 -28.47
N THR A 264 -25.50 10.79 -28.58
CA THR A 264 -24.57 10.66 -29.70
C THR A 264 -23.39 9.81 -29.23
N ILE A 265 -22.93 8.89 -30.06
CA ILE A 265 -21.78 8.00 -29.79
C ILE A 265 -20.70 8.31 -30.82
N ALA A 266 -19.48 8.54 -30.35
CA ALA A 266 -18.31 8.82 -31.19
C ALA A 266 -17.16 7.87 -30.86
N VAL A 267 -16.45 7.38 -31.88
CA VAL A 267 -15.28 6.52 -31.73
C VAL A 267 -14.10 7.17 -32.45
N ILE A 268 -13.08 7.54 -31.68
CA ILE A 268 -11.91 8.28 -32.15
C ILE A 268 -10.64 7.44 -31.96
N ASP A 269 -9.83 7.39 -32.99
CA ASP A 269 -8.40 7.04 -32.93
C ASP A 269 -7.62 8.35 -32.72
N SER A 270 -6.81 8.43 -31.67
CA SER A 270 -6.02 9.64 -31.33
C SER A 270 -4.58 9.61 -31.83
N ASP A 271 -4.14 8.49 -32.42
CA ASP A 271 -2.72 8.18 -32.60
C ASP A 271 -2.37 7.95 -34.08
N VAL A 272 -3.09 8.60 -35.00
CA VAL A 272 -2.82 8.47 -36.44
C VAL A 272 -1.52 9.20 -36.78
N PRO A 273 -0.48 8.51 -37.26
CA PRO A 273 0.84 9.11 -37.45
C PRO A 273 0.84 10.10 -38.64
N ASN A 274 1.23 11.34 -38.39
CA ASN A 274 1.44 12.37 -39.40
C ASN A 274 2.93 12.71 -39.54
N VAL A 275 3.54 12.15 -40.59
CA VAL A 275 4.97 12.33 -40.92
C VAL A 275 5.33 13.80 -41.20
N ALA A 276 4.42 14.56 -41.81
CA ALA A 276 4.68 15.97 -42.15
C ALA A 276 4.67 16.89 -40.93
N LYS A 277 4.03 16.48 -39.83
CA LYS A 277 4.02 17.18 -38.53
C LYS A 277 5.06 16.64 -37.54
N ASP A 278 5.70 15.51 -37.84
CA ASP A 278 6.51 14.70 -36.90
C ASP A 278 5.72 14.40 -35.59
N GLY A 279 4.43 14.03 -35.73
CA GLY A 279 3.48 13.88 -34.63
C GLY A 279 2.24 13.05 -34.99
N PHE A 280 1.15 13.24 -34.25
CA PHE A 280 -0.11 12.49 -34.41
C PHE A 280 -1.30 13.41 -34.71
N ASP A 281 -2.29 12.88 -35.43
CA ASP A 281 -3.61 13.48 -35.69
C ASP A 281 -4.74 12.55 -35.24
N TYR A 282 -5.94 13.11 -35.09
CA TYR A 282 -7.16 12.38 -34.73
C TYR A 282 -7.91 11.87 -35.96
N ARG A 283 -8.55 10.71 -35.85
CA ARG A 283 -9.45 10.16 -36.89
C ARG A 283 -10.72 9.57 -36.29
N CYS A 284 -11.86 9.90 -36.88
CA CYS A 284 -13.15 9.37 -36.45
C CYS A 284 -13.52 8.08 -37.20
N HIS A 285 -13.55 6.98 -36.44
CA HIS A 285 -13.93 5.66 -36.96
C HIS A 285 -15.45 5.47 -37.02
N TYR A 286 -16.21 6.13 -36.13
CA TYR A 286 -17.67 6.02 -36.09
C TYR A 286 -18.33 7.23 -35.40
N VAL A 287 -19.45 7.71 -35.95
CA VAL A 287 -20.36 8.65 -35.28
C VAL A 287 -21.80 8.23 -35.55
N ALA A 288 -22.62 8.12 -34.52
CA ALA A 288 -24.07 8.00 -34.66
C ALA A 288 -24.81 8.84 -33.59
N ALA A 289 -25.87 9.51 -34.01
CA ALA A 289 -26.67 10.43 -33.19
C ALA A 289 -28.10 9.89 -33.00
N ASN A 290 -28.86 10.55 -32.12
CA ASN A 290 -30.29 10.30 -31.89
C ASN A 290 -30.57 8.85 -31.45
N ILE A 291 -29.71 8.29 -30.61
CA ILE A 291 -29.85 6.93 -30.08
C ILE A 291 -30.62 6.99 -28.75
N PRO A 292 -31.84 6.44 -28.66
CA PRO A 292 -32.62 6.49 -27.42
C PRO A 292 -32.09 5.48 -26.40
N ILE A 293 -31.69 5.97 -25.22
CA ILE A 293 -31.27 5.13 -24.08
C ILE A 293 -32.13 5.38 -22.84
N ALA A 294 -32.29 4.34 -22.03
CA ALA A 294 -33.03 4.38 -20.78
C ALA A 294 -32.36 3.42 -19.77
N PRO A 295 -32.63 3.54 -18.45
CA PRO A 295 -32.06 2.63 -17.45
C PRO A 295 -32.35 1.14 -17.70
N THR A 296 -33.41 0.83 -18.44
CA THR A 296 -33.79 -0.51 -18.89
C THR A 296 -33.26 -0.84 -20.30
N LYS A 297 -33.26 0.12 -21.22
CA LYS A 297 -32.77 0.01 -22.61
C LYS A 297 -31.25 0.29 -22.66
N THR A 298 -30.45 -0.72 -22.31
CA THR A 298 -28.99 -0.55 -22.09
C THR A 298 -28.09 -1.17 -23.16
N HIS A 299 -28.59 -2.03 -24.03
CA HIS A 299 -27.78 -2.71 -25.06
C HIS A 299 -27.95 -2.03 -26.42
N LEU A 300 -26.82 -1.61 -27.01
CA LEU A 300 -26.74 -0.84 -28.25
C LEU A 300 -25.78 -1.54 -29.22
N SER A 301 -26.31 -2.14 -30.27
CA SER A 301 -25.52 -2.78 -31.32
C SER A 301 -25.32 -1.78 -32.46
N LEU A 302 -24.09 -1.29 -32.66
CA LEU A 302 -23.81 -0.20 -33.63
C LEU A 302 -24.08 -0.62 -35.09
N GLU A 303 -24.00 -1.92 -35.37
CA GLU A 303 -24.40 -2.58 -36.62
C GLU A 303 -25.89 -2.38 -36.95
N LYS A 304 -26.75 -2.26 -35.93
CA LYS A 304 -28.22 -2.26 -36.08
C LYS A 304 -28.86 -0.87 -36.05
N LEU A 305 -28.04 0.19 -36.05
CA LEU A 305 -28.52 1.57 -36.09
C LEU A 305 -28.86 2.00 -37.52
N SER A 306 -29.85 2.88 -37.65
CA SER A 306 -30.34 3.36 -38.95
C SER A 306 -29.25 4.16 -39.69
N GLN A 307 -28.82 3.67 -40.85
CA GLN A 307 -27.76 4.32 -41.64
C GLN A 307 -28.19 5.70 -42.16
N ASP A 308 -29.48 5.86 -42.47
CA ASP A 308 -30.01 7.12 -43.00
C ASP A 308 -30.22 8.15 -41.89
N SER A 309 -30.83 7.73 -40.77
CA SER A 309 -31.41 8.62 -39.77
C SER A 309 -30.71 8.66 -38.39
N GLN A 310 -29.65 7.88 -38.18
CA GLN A 310 -28.89 7.85 -36.92
C GLN A 310 -27.38 7.87 -37.15
N VAL A 311 -26.86 6.97 -37.99
CA VAL A 311 -25.43 6.93 -38.31
C VAL A 311 -25.05 8.16 -39.11
N VAL A 312 -24.03 8.89 -38.65
CA VAL A 312 -23.40 10.01 -39.35
C VAL A 312 -22.20 9.48 -40.14
N LEU A 313 -21.22 8.91 -39.44
CA LEU A 313 -20.07 8.23 -40.02
C LEU A 313 -20.17 6.72 -39.75
N PRO A 314 -20.28 5.87 -40.80
CA PRO A 314 -20.36 4.42 -40.62
C PRO A 314 -19.04 3.83 -40.09
N TRP A 315 -19.08 2.59 -39.61
CA TRP A 315 -17.95 1.96 -38.93
C TRP A 315 -16.78 1.73 -39.88
N LEU A 316 -15.68 2.44 -39.64
CA LEU A 316 -14.37 2.13 -40.19
C LEU A 316 -13.67 1.16 -39.24
N PRO A 317 -13.31 -0.06 -39.68
CA PRO A 317 -12.50 -0.98 -38.87
C PRO A 317 -11.28 -0.28 -38.28
N PRO A 318 -10.98 -0.48 -36.98
CA PRO A 318 -9.71 -0.10 -36.40
C PRO A 318 -8.53 -0.68 -37.20
N PHE A 319 -7.55 0.15 -37.54
CA PHE A 319 -6.27 -0.28 -38.11
C PHE A 319 -5.13 0.62 -37.60
N ALA A 320 -3.97 0.01 -37.36
CA ALA A 320 -2.71 0.66 -37.03
C ALA A 320 -1.71 0.29 -38.12
N GLN A 321 -0.85 1.22 -38.54
CA GLN A 321 0.12 0.94 -39.61
C GLN A 321 1.34 0.19 -39.06
N LYS A 322 2.09 -0.51 -39.93
CA LYS A 322 3.17 -1.38 -39.47
C LYS A 322 4.29 -0.54 -38.85
N GLY A 323 4.68 -0.86 -37.61
CA GLY A 323 5.73 -0.13 -36.90
C GLY A 323 5.31 1.22 -36.31
N SER A 324 4.04 1.64 -36.41
CA SER A 324 3.51 2.67 -35.52
C SER A 324 3.41 2.12 -34.08
N PRO A 325 3.32 2.98 -33.04
CA PRO A 325 2.93 2.51 -31.71
C PRO A 325 1.52 1.91 -31.72
N TYR A 326 1.05 1.44 -30.56
CA TYR A 326 -0.37 1.11 -30.43
C TYR A 326 -1.24 2.36 -30.68
N HIS A 327 -2.44 2.13 -31.22
CA HIS A 327 -3.46 3.17 -31.39
C HIS A 327 -4.51 3.05 -30.28
N ARG A 328 -4.86 4.17 -29.65
CA ARG A 328 -5.89 4.34 -28.62
C ARG A 328 -7.25 4.61 -29.28
N TYR A 329 -8.17 3.66 -29.15
CA TYR A 329 -9.54 3.77 -29.64
C TYR A 329 -10.49 4.14 -28.50
N SER A 330 -10.91 5.40 -28.46
CA SER A 330 -11.75 5.98 -27.42
C SER A 330 -13.20 6.05 -27.85
N VAL A 331 -14.09 5.37 -27.12
CA VAL A 331 -15.54 5.35 -27.33
C VAL A 331 -16.20 6.30 -26.34
N PHE A 332 -16.70 7.42 -26.84
CA PHE A 332 -17.42 8.42 -26.05
C PHE A 332 -18.93 8.28 -26.24
N VAL A 333 -19.67 8.43 -25.14
CA VAL A 333 -21.13 8.54 -25.11
C VAL A 333 -21.50 9.94 -24.61
N LEU A 334 -22.21 10.68 -25.46
CA LEU A 334 -22.52 12.09 -25.30
C LEU A 334 -24.04 12.24 -25.16
N GLU A 335 -24.54 12.80 -24.06
CA GLU A 335 -25.96 13.11 -23.88
C GLU A 335 -26.33 14.36 -24.70
N GLN A 336 -27.40 14.25 -25.49
CA GLN A 336 -27.97 15.38 -26.24
C GLN A 336 -28.86 16.22 -25.30
N PRO A 337 -28.91 17.56 -25.48
CA PRO A 337 -29.77 18.42 -24.68
C PRO A 337 -31.26 18.03 -24.83
N ALA A 338 -32.01 18.12 -23.73
CA ALA A 338 -33.31 17.49 -23.60
C ALA A 338 -34.32 17.96 -24.66
N GLY A 339 -34.88 17.01 -25.41
CA GLY A 339 -35.87 17.26 -26.48
C GLY A 339 -35.29 17.70 -27.83
N LYS A 340 -33.98 17.96 -27.94
CA LYS A 340 -33.32 18.40 -29.18
C LYS A 340 -32.81 17.19 -29.98
N THR A 341 -33.52 16.80 -31.03
CA THR A 341 -32.99 15.85 -32.03
C THR A 341 -31.98 16.55 -32.96
N LEU A 342 -30.83 15.94 -33.21
CA LEU A 342 -29.85 16.49 -34.16
C LEU A 342 -30.20 16.12 -35.60
N ASN A 343 -29.99 17.02 -36.57
CA ASN A 343 -30.15 16.68 -37.98
C ASN A 343 -28.91 15.91 -38.49
N VAL A 344 -29.07 14.61 -38.71
CA VAL A 344 -27.99 13.72 -39.17
C VAL A 344 -27.46 14.09 -40.55
N ALA A 345 -28.29 14.68 -41.43
CA ALA A 345 -27.85 15.12 -42.76
C ALA A 345 -26.90 16.33 -42.67
N ASP A 346 -27.24 17.32 -41.85
CA ASP A 346 -26.40 18.51 -41.65
C ASP A 346 -25.06 18.14 -41.02
N ILE A 347 -25.05 17.18 -40.09
CA ILE A 347 -23.81 16.67 -39.49
C ILE A 347 -22.99 15.91 -40.54
N LYS A 348 -23.59 15.05 -41.37
CA LYS A 348 -22.90 14.31 -42.46
C LYS A 348 -22.16 15.26 -43.41
N GLY A 349 -22.77 16.39 -43.78
CA GLY A 349 -22.13 17.40 -44.64
C GLY A 349 -21.07 18.27 -43.96
N ASN A 350 -20.84 18.13 -42.65
CA ASN A 350 -19.97 18.98 -41.83
C ASN A 350 -18.90 18.20 -41.01
N VAL A 351 -18.80 16.88 -41.17
CA VAL A 351 -17.94 16.01 -40.36
C VAL A 351 -17.08 15.12 -41.25
N GLU A 352 -15.82 15.50 -41.40
CA GLU A 352 -14.78 14.69 -42.01
C GLU A 352 -14.27 13.61 -41.03
N ARG A 353 -13.62 12.57 -41.56
CA ARG A 353 -13.05 11.49 -40.72
C ARG A 353 -11.72 11.91 -40.11
N ASP A 354 -10.79 12.35 -40.94
CA ASP A 354 -9.43 12.69 -40.54
C ASP A 354 -9.38 14.13 -40.01
N GLY A 355 -8.52 14.40 -39.02
CA GLY A 355 -8.49 15.69 -38.32
C GLY A 355 -9.66 15.92 -37.34
N PHE A 356 -10.50 14.92 -37.07
CA PHE A 356 -11.71 15.09 -36.26
C PHE A 356 -11.42 15.42 -34.78
N VAL A 357 -11.64 16.67 -34.39
CA VAL A 357 -11.50 17.13 -33.00
C VAL A 357 -12.83 17.02 -32.24
N LEU A 358 -12.91 16.07 -31.29
CA LEU A 358 -14.13 15.84 -30.51
C LEU A 358 -14.58 17.07 -29.71
N ARG A 359 -13.65 17.88 -29.19
CA ARG A 359 -13.97 19.10 -28.40
C ARG A 359 -14.90 20.04 -29.19
N SER A 360 -14.46 20.45 -30.38
CA SER A 360 -15.22 21.32 -31.28
C SER A 360 -16.56 20.71 -31.72
N PHE A 361 -16.66 19.38 -31.81
CA PHE A 361 -17.92 18.69 -32.09
C PHE A 361 -18.89 18.72 -30.88
N VAL A 362 -18.36 18.54 -29.67
CA VAL A 362 -19.12 18.66 -28.41
C VAL A 362 -19.66 20.08 -28.24
N ASP A 363 -18.80 21.09 -28.44
CA ASP A 363 -19.16 22.51 -28.34
C ASP A 363 -20.21 22.91 -29.40
N LYS A 364 -20.00 22.56 -30.68
CA LYS A 364 -20.89 22.92 -31.81
C LYS A 364 -22.33 22.41 -31.66
N TYR A 365 -22.54 21.29 -30.95
CA TYR A 365 -23.85 20.65 -30.81
C TYR A 365 -24.39 20.64 -29.36
N GLU A 366 -23.76 21.39 -28.43
CA GLU A 366 -24.15 21.53 -27.02
C GLU A 366 -24.25 20.18 -26.29
N LEU A 367 -23.30 19.27 -26.55
CA LEU A 367 -23.34 17.90 -26.04
C LEU A 367 -22.69 17.79 -24.65
N ASN A 368 -23.18 16.85 -23.84
CA ASN A 368 -22.62 16.58 -22.51
C ASN A 368 -21.92 15.20 -22.50
N PRO A 369 -20.59 15.10 -22.34
CA PRO A 369 -19.90 13.82 -22.32
C PRO A 369 -20.18 13.06 -21.00
N VAL A 370 -21.01 12.00 -21.07
CA VAL A 370 -21.54 11.29 -19.89
C VAL A 370 -20.93 9.90 -19.67
N GLY A 371 -20.24 9.34 -20.67
CA GLY A 371 -19.63 8.03 -20.56
C GLY A 371 -18.45 7.86 -21.50
N ILE A 372 -17.46 7.09 -21.07
CA ILE A 372 -16.27 6.77 -21.84
C ILE A 372 -15.87 5.31 -21.60
N ASN A 373 -15.34 4.65 -22.62
CA ASN A 373 -14.51 3.47 -22.49
C ASN A 373 -13.49 3.47 -23.64
N MET A 374 -12.43 2.67 -23.55
CA MET A 374 -11.41 2.59 -24.60
C MET A 374 -10.92 1.17 -24.80
N PHE A 375 -10.36 0.91 -25.98
CA PHE A 375 -9.51 -0.23 -26.25
C PHE A 375 -8.25 0.25 -26.99
N ARG A 376 -7.28 -0.65 -27.17
CA ARG A 376 -6.10 -0.41 -27.99
C ARG A 376 -5.92 -1.51 -29.02
N MET A 377 -5.12 -1.25 -30.03
CA MET A 377 -4.72 -2.25 -31.02
C MET A 377 -3.36 -1.87 -31.61
N VAL A 378 -2.67 -2.86 -32.18
CA VAL A 378 -1.36 -2.79 -32.84
C VAL A 378 -1.49 -3.55 -34.15
N TRP A 379 -0.66 -3.25 -35.15
CA TRP A 379 -0.52 -4.08 -36.35
C TRP A 379 -0.39 -5.57 -35.97
N ASP A 380 -1.27 -6.40 -36.52
CA ASP A 380 -1.27 -7.85 -36.36
C ASP A 380 -1.26 -8.57 -37.73
N GLU A 381 -1.15 -9.91 -37.70
CA GLU A 381 -1.07 -10.77 -38.89
C GLU A 381 -2.31 -10.70 -39.82
N ASN A 382 -3.41 -10.07 -39.40
CA ASN A 382 -4.64 -9.95 -40.19
C ASN A 382 -4.93 -8.49 -40.60
N THR A 383 -4.10 -7.53 -40.18
CA THR A 383 -4.39 -6.09 -40.32
C THR A 383 -4.41 -5.66 -41.78
N ASP A 384 -3.51 -6.21 -42.61
CA ASP A 384 -3.48 -5.94 -44.04
C ASP A 384 -4.72 -6.50 -44.75
N ASP A 385 -5.17 -7.71 -44.42
CA ASP A 385 -6.38 -8.30 -44.99
C ASP A 385 -7.67 -7.62 -44.49
N VAL A 386 -7.69 -7.04 -43.29
CA VAL A 386 -8.78 -6.16 -42.84
C VAL A 386 -8.76 -4.84 -43.63
N MET A 387 -7.60 -4.20 -43.79
CA MET A 387 -7.46 -2.95 -44.54
C MET A 387 -7.85 -3.13 -46.03
N LYS A 388 -7.35 -4.17 -46.70
CA LYS A 388 -7.72 -4.53 -48.09
C LYS A 388 -9.24 -4.69 -48.25
N ARG A 389 -9.90 -5.43 -47.35
CA ARG A 389 -11.36 -5.68 -47.41
C ARG A 389 -12.19 -4.44 -47.10
N ALA A 390 -11.64 -3.50 -46.32
CA ALA A 390 -12.27 -2.22 -46.01
C ALA A 390 -11.92 -1.08 -47.00
N GLY A 391 -11.06 -1.34 -47.99
CA GLY A 391 -10.62 -0.33 -48.98
C GLY A 391 -9.69 0.74 -48.40
N ILE A 392 -8.85 0.38 -47.41
CA ILE A 392 -8.02 1.31 -46.64
C ILE A 392 -6.57 1.26 -47.16
N GLU A 393 -6.02 2.42 -47.54
CA GLU A 393 -4.66 2.58 -48.05
C GLU A 393 -3.58 2.56 -46.94
N GLY A 394 -2.32 2.34 -47.33
CA GLY A 394 -1.17 2.37 -46.42
C GLY A 394 -0.80 1.03 -45.77
N THR A 395 -1.26 -0.10 -46.32
CA THR A 395 -0.78 -1.45 -45.93
C THR A 395 0.67 -1.71 -46.30
N ASP A 396 1.20 -0.95 -47.25
CA ASP A 396 2.55 -0.96 -47.81
C ASP A 396 3.54 -0.08 -47.01
N ILE A 397 3.04 0.72 -46.06
CA ILE A 397 3.83 1.66 -45.26
C ILE A 397 4.32 0.98 -43.96
N GLU A 398 5.62 1.07 -43.70
CA GLU A 398 6.25 0.61 -42.46
C GLU A 398 7.07 1.72 -41.80
N PHE A 399 6.61 2.20 -40.64
CA PHE A 399 7.35 3.15 -39.82
C PHE A 399 8.52 2.49 -39.09
N LYS A 400 9.60 3.25 -38.93
CA LYS A 400 10.81 2.84 -38.22
C LYS A 400 11.32 3.98 -37.37
N ASN A 401 11.79 3.66 -36.17
CA ASN A 401 12.32 4.64 -35.23
C ASN A 401 13.39 5.50 -35.88
N LYS A 402 13.16 6.82 -35.89
CA LYS A 402 14.10 7.85 -36.37
C LYS A 402 15.42 7.68 -35.61
N LYS A 403 16.47 7.23 -36.30
CA LYS A 403 17.79 7.03 -35.68
C LYS A 403 18.31 8.40 -35.22
N PRO A 404 18.72 8.57 -33.95
CA PRO A 404 19.28 9.84 -33.50
C PRO A 404 20.56 10.12 -34.28
N GLU A 405 20.67 11.32 -34.84
CA GLU A 405 21.90 11.76 -35.48
C GLU A 405 23.02 11.80 -34.43
N LYS A 406 24.15 11.17 -34.75
CA LYS A 406 25.30 11.18 -33.87
C LYS A 406 25.88 12.59 -33.85
N LEU A 407 25.71 13.29 -32.73
CA LEU A 407 26.34 14.59 -32.49
C LEU A 407 27.83 14.52 -32.89
N PRO A 408 28.38 15.50 -33.62
CA PRO A 408 29.71 15.41 -34.22
C PRO A 408 30.82 15.47 -33.17
N TYR A 409 31.12 14.31 -32.60
CA TYR A 409 32.26 14.04 -31.74
C TYR A 409 33.54 14.23 -32.54
N LYS A 410 34.21 15.36 -32.30
CA LYS A 410 35.58 15.59 -32.75
C LYS A 410 36.49 14.65 -31.96
N LYS A 411 36.95 13.56 -32.59
CA LYS A 411 38.23 12.97 -32.20
C LYS A 411 39.29 14.07 -32.26
N LYS A 412 40.12 14.12 -31.23
CA LYS A 412 41.45 14.71 -31.35
C LYS A 412 42.34 13.54 -31.77
N ASP A 413 43.04 13.67 -32.89
CA ASP A 413 43.73 12.53 -33.51
C ASP A 413 45.01 12.16 -32.74
N GLY A 414 44.82 11.44 -31.64
CA GLY A 414 45.87 10.79 -30.88
C GLY A 414 46.36 9.56 -31.64
N ASN A 415 47.25 9.77 -32.60
CA ASN A 415 47.88 8.68 -33.34
C ASN A 415 48.82 7.88 -32.42
N TYR A 416 48.37 6.72 -31.98
CA TYR A 416 49.20 5.68 -31.39
C TYR A 416 48.83 4.35 -32.02
N ASP A 417 49.73 3.85 -32.86
CA ASP A 417 49.58 2.58 -33.56
C ASP A 417 49.62 1.41 -32.57
N PHE A 418 48.49 0.72 -32.44
CA PHE A 418 48.46 -0.68 -32.02
C PHE A 418 48.12 -1.53 -33.25
N GLY A 419 49.14 -1.71 -34.09
CA GLY A 419 49.13 -2.76 -35.10
C GLY A 419 49.20 -4.14 -34.47
N ASP A 420 48.72 -5.14 -35.22
CA ASP A 420 48.95 -6.57 -35.05
C ASP A 420 48.53 -7.20 -33.70
N LEU A 421 47.38 -7.91 -33.71
CA LEU A 421 47.30 -9.31 -33.24
C LEU A 421 45.96 -9.96 -33.59
N GLU A 422 45.98 -10.85 -34.59
CA GLU A 422 44.95 -11.83 -34.94
C GLU A 422 45.67 -13.10 -35.48
N PRO A 423 45.04 -14.29 -35.47
CA PRO A 423 44.09 -14.86 -34.51
C PRO A 423 44.60 -16.27 -34.07
N LEU A 424 43.72 -17.30 -34.04
CA LEU A 424 44.00 -18.76 -33.90
C LEU A 424 44.44 -19.26 -32.50
N ASP A 425 44.22 -20.52 -32.09
CA ASP A 425 43.15 -21.52 -32.39
C ASP A 425 43.15 -22.57 -31.24
N THR A 426 42.49 -23.71 -31.44
CA THR A 426 41.97 -24.62 -30.41
C THR A 426 42.78 -25.92 -30.21
N SER A 427 42.55 -26.54 -29.03
CA SER A 427 42.30 -27.99 -28.88
C SER A 427 43.43 -29.00 -28.52
N ILE A 428 42.97 -30.18 -28.04
CA ILE A 428 43.58 -31.54 -28.02
C ILE A 428 44.48 -32.04 -26.83
N HIS A 429 43.94 -33.02 -26.09
CA HIS A 429 44.60 -34.16 -25.36
C HIS A 429 45.47 -33.87 -24.09
N ARG A 430 45.82 -34.82 -23.19
CA ARG A 430 45.60 -36.28 -22.89
C ARG A 430 45.72 -36.44 -21.34
N GLY A 431 45.44 -37.54 -20.62
CA GLY A 431 45.00 -38.90 -20.93
C GLY A 431 45.87 -39.99 -20.23
N PHE A 432 45.31 -40.74 -19.25
CA PHE A 432 45.92 -41.87 -18.49
C PHE A 432 47.10 -41.45 -17.53
N GLN A 433 47.48 -42.10 -16.42
CA GLN A 433 47.08 -43.32 -15.64
C GLN A 433 47.53 -43.10 -14.13
N ASN A 434 47.64 -44.00 -13.13
CA ASN A 434 47.51 -45.47 -12.94
C ASN A 434 47.32 -45.88 -11.45
N GLY A 435 46.74 -47.06 -11.16
CA GLY A 435 46.93 -47.88 -9.93
C GLY A 435 46.26 -47.44 -8.60
N LEU A 436 45.92 -48.31 -7.62
CA LEU A 436 45.97 -49.79 -7.49
C LEU A 436 44.91 -50.30 -6.47
N ARG A 437 44.72 -51.63 -6.34
CA ARG A 437 43.79 -52.40 -5.45
C ARG A 437 44.59 -53.53 -4.74
N PRO A 438 44.06 -54.41 -3.84
CA PRO A 438 42.73 -54.54 -3.19
C PRO A 438 42.87 -54.55 -1.62
N SER A 439 42.34 -55.39 -0.70
CA SER A 439 41.40 -56.55 -0.64
C SER A 439 40.95 -56.94 0.79
N HIS A 440 39.63 -56.98 1.05
CA HIS A 440 38.87 -58.03 1.80
C HIS A 440 39.21 -58.30 3.33
N PRO A 441 38.53 -59.24 4.06
CA PRO A 441 37.40 -58.89 4.94
C PRO A 441 37.37 -59.67 6.31
N ILE A 442 36.23 -59.73 7.04
CA ILE A 442 35.59 -60.92 7.69
C ILE A 442 34.38 -60.53 8.59
N ASP A 443 33.55 -61.50 8.97
CA ASP A 443 32.09 -61.43 9.23
C ASP A 443 31.57 -61.28 10.69
N HIS A 444 30.22 -61.21 10.76
CA HIS A 444 29.21 -61.45 11.82
C HIS A 444 29.44 -62.69 12.75
N PRO A 445 28.73 -62.92 13.90
CA PRO A 445 27.25 -62.81 14.08
C PRO A 445 26.72 -62.38 15.50
N ALA A 446 25.51 -62.82 15.89
CA ALA A 446 24.67 -62.31 17.00
C ALA A 446 24.02 -63.43 17.86
N SER A 447 23.28 -63.10 18.95
CA SER A 447 21.92 -63.65 19.29
C SER A 447 21.37 -63.40 20.74
N SER A 448 20.08 -63.03 20.85
CA SER A 448 19.00 -63.46 21.82
C SER A 448 19.02 -63.29 23.38
N ALA A 449 17.79 -63.00 23.89
CA ALA A 449 17.15 -63.41 25.20
C ALA A 449 17.50 -62.69 26.54
N SER A 450 16.69 -62.68 27.63
CA SER A 450 15.20 -62.62 27.82
C SER A 450 14.73 -62.49 29.33
N MET A 451 13.99 -61.43 29.73
CA MET A 451 13.10 -61.31 30.95
C MET A 451 13.71 -61.59 32.37
N PRO A 452 13.02 -61.47 33.54
CA PRO A 452 11.63 -61.05 33.90
C PRO A 452 11.51 -59.94 35.00
N LEU A 453 10.35 -59.85 35.69
CA LEU A 453 9.93 -58.87 36.74
C LEU A 453 10.40 -59.18 38.19
N PRO A 454 10.19 -58.24 39.15
CA PRO A 454 9.29 -58.56 40.30
C PRO A 454 8.37 -57.39 40.75
N ALA A 455 7.51 -57.61 41.76
CA ALA A 455 6.50 -56.64 42.26
C ALA A 455 6.15 -56.76 43.76
N LYS A 456 5.68 -55.66 44.38
CA LYS A 456 4.90 -55.50 45.65
C LYS A 456 4.69 -53.99 45.94
N ALA A 457 3.77 -53.50 46.78
CA ALA A 457 2.79 -54.11 47.69
C ALA A 457 1.41 -53.39 47.62
N ALA A 458 0.42 -53.76 48.45
CA ALA A 458 -0.94 -53.20 48.40
C ALA A 458 -1.66 -53.18 49.77
N ALA A 459 -2.45 -52.13 50.04
CA ALA A 459 -3.56 -52.02 51.00
C ALA A 459 -4.19 -50.60 50.94
N PRO A 460 -5.42 -50.35 51.44
CA PRO A 460 -6.60 -51.23 51.57
C PRO A 460 -7.78 -50.73 50.69
N GLU A 461 -8.95 -51.37 50.77
CA GLU A 461 -10.10 -51.04 49.92
C GLU A 461 -10.98 -49.90 50.47
N ALA A 462 -11.42 -49.01 49.58
CA ALA A 462 -12.53 -48.08 49.80
C ALA A 462 -13.71 -48.43 48.87
N THR A 463 -14.94 -48.18 49.32
CA THR A 463 -16.18 -48.65 48.68
C THR A 463 -16.31 -48.21 47.21
N ARG A 464 -16.34 -49.19 46.29
CA ARG A 464 -16.44 -48.95 44.84
C ARG A 464 -17.84 -48.48 44.42
N VAL A 465 -18.07 -47.17 44.44
CA VAL A 465 -19.08 -46.56 43.56
C VAL A 465 -18.61 -46.76 42.12
N VAL A 466 -19.27 -47.64 41.37
CA VAL A 466 -18.88 -47.95 39.99
C VAL A 466 -19.08 -46.70 39.11
N PRO A 467 -18.03 -46.15 38.48
CA PRO A 467 -18.17 -44.96 37.64
C PRO A 467 -19.05 -45.27 36.43
N SER A 468 -19.94 -44.33 36.10
CA SER A 468 -20.83 -44.48 34.94
C SER A 468 -20.03 -44.62 33.64
N LYS A 469 -20.64 -45.22 32.60
CA LYS A 469 -20.01 -45.33 31.27
C LYS A 469 -19.59 -43.96 30.71
N LEU A 470 -20.30 -42.88 31.09
CA LEU A 470 -19.95 -41.50 30.72
C LEU A 470 -18.74 -40.97 31.50
N HIS A 471 -18.62 -41.25 32.80
CA HIS A 471 -17.44 -40.90 33.58
C HIS A 471 -16.19 -41.64 33.10
N LEU A 472 -16.32 -42.93 32.75
CA LEU A 472 -15.25 -43.71 32.14
C LEU A 472 -14.85 -43.17 30.76
N ALA A 473 -15.81 -42.86 29.89
CA ALA A 473 -15.53 -42.27 28.57
C ALA A 473 -14.84 -40.90 28.69
N LEU A 474 -15.27 -40.05 29.62
CA LEU A 474 -14.65 -38.75 29.88
C LEU A 474 -13.22 -38.90 30.42
N ALA A 475 -12.99 -39.82 31.36
CA ALA A 475 -11.66 -40.09 31.90
C ALA A 475 -10.70 -40.61 30.80
N ILE A 476 -11.16 -41.52 29.95
CA ILE A 476 -10.39 -42.02 28.79
C ILE A 476 -10.07 -40.87 27.83
N ALA A 477 -11.05 -40.02 27.50
CA ALA A 477 -10.83 -38.88 26.61
C ALA A 477 -9.80 -37.89 27.18
N VAL A 478 -9.89 -37.52 28.46
CA VAL A 478 -8.95 -36.62 29.13
C VAL A 478 -7.53 -37.20 29.21
N VAL A 479 -7.39 -38.52 29.41
CA VAL A 479 -6.08 -39.19 29.38
C VAL A 479 -5.51 -39.23 27.96
N GLN A 480 -6.35 -39.42 26.94
CA GLN A 480 -5.93 -39.45 25.53
C GLN A 480 -5.61 -38.06 24.96
N SER A 481 -6.22 -36.98 25.46
CA SER A 481 -5.99 -35.61 24.99
C SER A 481 -4.87 -34.88 25.75
N LYS A 482 -4.26 -35.51 26.76
CA LYS A 482 -3.19 -34.93 27.58
C LYS A 482 -1.87 -34.80 26.80
N PRO A 483 -1.25 -33.60 26.71
CA PRO A 483 0.13 -33.45 26.22
C PRO A 483 1.12 -34.30 27.03
N ALA A 484 2.17 -34.81 26.38
CA ALA A 484 3.13 -35.71 27.02
C ALA A 484 3.82 -35.09 28.25
N GLU A 485 4.10 -33.78 28.19
CA GLU A 485 4.88 -32.98 29.15
C GLU A 485 4.16 -32.65 30.46
N LEU A 486 2.82 -32.65 30.49
CA LEU A 486 2.02 -32.27 31.67
C LEU A 486 1.67 -33.51 32.51
N THR A 487 1.44 -33.38 33.83
CA THR A 487 0.80 -34.47 34.58
C THR A 487 -0.70 -34.54 34.25
N VAL A 488 -1.35 -35.66 34.58
CA VAL A 488 -2.82 -35.79 34.42
C VAL A 488 -3.56 -34.79 35.33
N GLU A 489 -2.99 -34.49 36.49
CA GLU A 489 -3.55 -33.57 37.47
C GLU A 489 -3.47 -32.11 36.99
N ASP A 490 -2.31 -31.65 36.53
CA ASP A 490 -2.14 -30.31 35.95
C ASP A 490 -3.06 -30.08 34.75
N TYR A 491 -3.20 -31.09 33.90
CA TYR A 491 -4.07 -31.02 32.72
C TYR A 491 -5.55 -30.93 33.12
N ILE A 492 -5.97 -31.64 34.17
CA ILE A 492 -7.33 -31.51 34.74
C ILE A 492 -7.54 -30.14 35.42
N LEU A 493 -6.51 -29.56 36.05
CA LEU A 493 -6.59 -28.22 36.63
C LEU A 493 -6.76 -27.15 35.54
N ARG A 494 -5.94 -27.16 34.49
CA ARG A 494 -6.10 -26.24 33.34
C ARG A 494 -7.45 -26.41 32.63
N LEU A 495 -7.94 -27.65 32.48
CA LEU A 495 -9.28 -27.90 31.96
C LEU A 495 -10.41 -27.38 32.86
N ARG A 496 -10.18 -27.16 34.16
CA ARG A 496 -11.16 -26.58 35.11
C ARG A 496 -11.16 -25.06 35.11
N GLU A 497 -10.09 -24.39 34.67
CA GLU A 497 -10.03 -22.93 34.56
C GLU A 497 -11.08 -22.41 33.56
N HIS A 498 -11.30 -23.14 32.46
CA HIS A 498 -12.35 -22.87 31.47
C HIS A 498 -13.74 -23.41 31.86
N VAL A 499 -14.00 -23.67 33.14
CA VAL A 499 -15.30 -24.17 33.65
C VAL A 499 -15.98 -23.09 34.48
N LEU A 500 -16.72 -22.22 33.77
CA LEU A 500 -17.50 -21.13 34.33
C LEU A 500 -18.62 -21.63 35.26
N SER A 501 -18.85 -20.94 36.36
CA SER A 501 -19.99 -21.20 37.26
C SER A 501 -21.20 -20.39 36.80
N GLY A 502 -22.22 -21.06 36.24
CA GLY A 502 -23.37 -20.40 35.65
C GLY A 502 -24.45 -20.01 36.66
N ARG A 503 -25.06 -18.83 36.46
CA ARG A 503 -26.32 -18.42 37.11
C ARG A 503 -27.42 -18.48 36.04
N GLN A 504 -28.35 -19.44 36.15
CA GLN A 504 -29.49 -19.52 35.23
C GLN A 504 -30.57 -18.49 35.57
N MET A 505 -31.35 -18.10 34.56
CA MET A 505 -32.46 -17.15 34.66
C MET A 505 -33.86 -17.82 34.57
N HIS A 506 -33.94 -19.15 34.68
CA HIS A 506 -35.19 -19.85 34.96
C HIS A 506 -34.96 -21.22 35.61
N ASN A 507 -35.67 -21.45 36.72
CA ASN A 507 -35.97 -22.68 37.47
C ASN A 507 -34.84 -23.60 38.01
N ASP A 508 -35.04 -23.99 39.27
CA ASP A 508 -34.61 -25.18 40.01
C ASP A 508 -33.11 -25.53 40.12
N ASP A 509 -32.49 -24.85 41.11
CA ASP A 509 -31.75 -25.46 42.23
C ASP A 509 -30.57 -26.42 41.94
N SER A 510 -29.96 -26.30 40.76
CA SER A 510 -28.64 -26.89 40.50
C SER A 510 -27.65 -25.85 39.96
N ARG A 511 -26.53 -25.64 40.69
CA ARG A 511 -25.45 -24.72 40.28
C ARG A 511 -24.64 -25.29 39.12
N GLY A 512 -25.22 -25.25 37.91
CA GLY A 512 -24.64 -25.76 36.68
C GLY A 512 -23.29 -25.10 36.33
N LYS A 513 -22.22 -25.89 36.38
CA LYS A 513 -20.91 -25.52 35.81
C LYS A 513 -20.91 -25.75 34.30
N ARG A 514 -20.45 -24.76 33.53
CA ARG A 514 -20.45 -24.76 32.06
C ARG A 514 -19.02 -24.62 31.54
N LEU A 515 -18.62 -25.52 30.64
CA LEU A 515 -17.40 -25.37 29.84
C LEU A 515 -17.51 -24.18 28.88
N ASP A 516 -16.43 -23.40 28.77
CA ASP A 516 -16.21 -22.45 27.67
C ASP A 516 -15.22 -23.02 26.65
N PRO A 517 -15.69 -23.51 25.48
CA PRO A 517 -14.79 -23.95 24.42
C PRO A 517 -14.09 -22.80 23.70
N ALA A 518 -14.63 -21.58 23.73
CA ALA A 518 -14.09 -20.46 22.97
C ALA A 518 -12.81 -19.93 23.60
N GLY A 519 -12.82 -19.64 24.90
CA GLY A 519 -11.63 -19.26 25.66
C GLY A 519 -10.55 -20.33 25.65
N TYR A 520 -10.92 -21.62 25.75
CA TYR A 520 -9.96 -22.72 25.66
C TYR A 520 -9.23 -22.74 24.31
N TRP A 521 -9.95 -22.69 23.19
CA TRP A 521 -9.32 -22.74 21.87
C TRP A 521 -8.59 -21.43 21.50
N ALA A 522 -9.02 -20.28 22.03
CA ALA A 522 -8.28 -19.03 21.90
C ALA A 522 -6.92 -19.11 22.61
N GLN A 523 -6.89 -19.48 23.89
CA GLN A 523 -5.65 -19.65 24.64
C GLN A 523 -4.73 -20.70 24.00
N LYS A 524 -5.28 -21.85 23.53
CA LYS A 524 -4.47 -22.87 22.85
C LYS A 524 -3.88 -22.39 21.52
N TYR A 525 -4.57 -21.50 20.81
CA TYR A 525 -4.03 -20.86 19.62
C TYR A 525 -2.91 -19.87 19.96
N GLU A 526 -3.06 -19.07 21.02
CA GLU A 526 -2.03 -18.14 21.49
C GLU A 526 -0.78 -18.85 22.01
N GLU A 527 -0.93 -19.88 22.84
CA GLU A 527 0.17 -20.75 23.29
C GLU A 527 0.93 -21.37 22.09
N SER A 528 0.19 -21.91 21.11
CA SER A 528 0.79 -22.50 19.90
C SER A 528 1.49 -21.47 19.02
N LYS A 529 0.99 -20.23 18.95
CA LYS A 529 1.59 -19.13 18.19
C LYS A 529 2.87 -18.62 18.88
N ALA A 530 2.89 -18.54 20.21
CA ALA A 530 4.08 -18.19 20.96
C ALA A 530 5.19 -19.24 20.79
N ALA A 531 4.85 -20.53 20.90
CA ALA A 531 5.79 -21.63 20.66
C ALA A 531 6.34 -21.66 19.22
N GLN A 532 5.51 -21.31 18.21
CA GLN A 532 5.98 -21.14 16.84
C GLN A 532 7.04 -20.04 16.72
N VAL A 533 6.80 -18.86 17.29
CA VAL A 533 7.76 -17.73 17.26
C VAL A 533 9.08 -18.09 17.97
N GLU A 534 9.02 -18.79 19.11
CA GLU A 534 10.21 -19.26 19.83
C GLU A 534 11.03 -20.27 19.00
N LEU A 535 10.36 -21.20 18.29
CA LEU A 535 11.02 -22.16 17.40
C LEU A 535 11.62 -21.47 16.16
N GLU A 536 10.92 -20.51 15.57
CA GLU A 536 11.42 -19.73 14.42
C GLU A 536 12.66 -18.89 14.81
N ALA A 537 12.70 -18.34 16.03
CA ALA A 537 13.89 -17.67 16.56
C ALA A 537 15.08 -18.64 16.65
N LYS A 538 14.93 -19.79 17.31
CA LYS A 538 15.97 -20.82 17.44
C LYS A 538 16.45 -21.36 16.08
N VAL A 539 15.55 -21.53 15.12
CA VAL A 539 15.92 -21.91 13.75
C VAL A 539 16.82 -20.85 13.11
N THR A 540 16.49 -19.55 13.23
CA THR A 540 17.35 -18.48 12.67
C THR A 540 18.69 -18.34 13.41
N GLU A 541 18.74 -18.63 14.71
CA GLU A 541 19.97 -18.70 15.49
C GLU A 541 20.89 -19.84 14.97
N TYR A 542 20.34 -21.05 14.82
CA TYR A 542 21.10 -22.18 14.28
C TYR A 542 21.48 -22.03 12.80
N GLU A 543 20.63 -21.42 11.96
CA GLU A 543 21.00 -21.11 10.57
C GLU A 543 22.20 -20.15 10.50
N ARG A 544 22.25 -19.11 11.36
CA ARG A 544 23.41 -18.21 11.45
C ARG A 544 24.66 -18.90 11.97
N GLU A 545 24.56 -19.71 13.03
CA GLU A 545 25.74 -20.42 13.56
C GLU A 545 26.30 -21.40 12.53
N ILE A 546 25.44 -22.06 11.75
CA ILE A 546 25.85 -22.88 10.60
C ILE A 546 26.55 -22.02 9.52
N GLU A 547 26.06 -20.81 9.23
CA GLU A 547 26.73 -19.89 8.30
C GLU A 547 28.09 -19.40 8.82
N ARG A 548 28.18 -19.10 10.12
CA ARG A 548 29.41 -18.67 10.84
C ARG A 548 30.47 -19.77 10.82
N LEU A 549 30.10 -21.00 11.17
CA LEU A 549 30.98 -22.17 11.10
C LEU A 549 31.39 -22.49 9.65
N ARG A 550 30.53 -22.23 8.65
CA ARG A 550 30.87 -22.36 7.23
C ARG A 550 31.86 -21.28 6.76
N SER A 551 31.75 -20.04 7.23
CA SER A 551 32.69 -18.97 6.88
C SER A 551 34.04 -19.20 7.56
N GLU A 552 34.08 -19.59 8.84
CA GLU A 552 35.28 -20.05 9.54
C GLU A 552 35.97 -21.20 8.79
N LEU A 553 35.23 -22.23 8.36
CA LEU A 553 35.77 -23.35 7.59
C LEU A 553 36.29 -22.95 6.20
N ARG A 554 35.76 -21.87 5.59
CA ARG A 554 36.32 -21.28 4.34
C ARG A 554 37.63 -20.54 4.62
N VAL A 555 37.69 -19.72 5.68
CA VAL A 555 38.89 -18.99 6.08
C VAL A 555 40.01 -19.95 6.50
N GLU A 556 39.70 -21.00 7.27
CA GLU A 556 40.71 -21.99 7.71
C GLU A 556 41.28 -22.78 6.51
N LYS A 557 40.46 -23.07 5.49
CA LYS A 557 40.94 -23.67 4.23
C LYS A 557 41.86 -22.72 3.47
N GLY A 558 41.51 -21.43 3.35
CA GLY A 558 42.38 -20.42 2.74
C GLY A 558 43.71 -20.25 3.49
N ALA A 559 43.67 -20.20 4.82
CA ALA A 559 44.86 -20.12 5.67
C ALA A 559 45.78 -21.35 5.55
N ARG A 560 45.22 -22.55 5.34
CA ARG A 560 45.98 -23.77 5.04
C ARG A 560 46.71 -23.70 3.70
N THR A 561 46.14 -23.07 2.67
CA THR A 561 46.78 -22.94 1.34
C THR A 561 48.05 -22.08 1.36
N ILE A 562 48.18 -21.16 2.32
CA ILE A 562 49.31 -20.21 2.40
C ILE A 562 50.53 -20.80 3.16
N ARG A 563 50.38 -21.93 3.88
CA ARG A 563 51.40 -22.46 4.82
C ARG A 563 52.23 -23.66 4.30
N VAL A 564 52.82 -23.59 3.10
CA VAL A 564 53.82 -24.58 2.64
C VAL A 564 55.00 -23.97 1.85
N THR A 565 56.02 -23.44 2.55
CA THR A 565 57.43 -23.35 2.11
C THR A 565 58.37 -23.29 3.34
N PRO A 566 59.58 -23.91 3.34
CA PRO A 566 60.37 -24.09 4.58
C PRO A 566 61.75 -23.38 4.65
N THR A 567 61.95 -22.62 5.74
CA THR A 567 63.20 -22.46 6.55
C THR A 567 64.62 -22.38 5.93
N THR A 568 65.36 -21.29 6.24
CA THR A 568 66.84 -21.32 6.44
C THR A 568 67.37 -20.37 7.55
N ARG A 569 67.41 -20.89 8.79
CA ARG A 569 68.36 -20.68 9.93
C ARG A 569 69.24 -19.40 10.11
N ARG A 570 69.23 -18.94 11.39
CA ARG A 570 70.31 -18.27 12.22
C ARG A 570 70.59 -16.78 11.93
N ARG A 571 71.05 -15.96 12.89
CA ARG A 571 71.64 -16.21 14.24
C ARG A 571 71.26 -15.11 15.28
N LYS A 572 71.51 -15.42 16.56
CA LYS A 572 71.63 -14.60 17.82
C LYS A 572 72.18 -13.15 17.67
N ASP A 573 72.04 -12.21 18.61
CA ASP A 573 71.84 -12.23 20.08
C ASP A 573 70.90 -11.11 20.63
N ALA A 574 70.74 -11.00 21.96
CA ALA A 574 69.95 -9.99 22.74
C ALA A 574 70.90 -9.00 23.50
N PRO A 575 70.48 -7.96 24.28
CA PRO A 575 69.14 -7.70 24.86
C PRO A 575 68.67 -6.21 25.03
N SER A 576 67.54 -6.05 25.73
CA SER A 576 67.18 -4.96 26.68
C SER A 576 66.21 -3.82 26.28
N SER A 577 65.53 -3.36 27.33
CA SER A 577 65.08 -1.99 27.63
C SER A 577 63.97 -1.31 26.81
N SER A 578 62.93 -0.95 27.55
CA SER A 578 61.80 -0.08 27.22
C SER A 578 62.17 1.39 26.97
N ARG A 579 61.52 2.05 26.00
CA ARG A 579 60.76 3.34 26.20
C ARG A 579 60.14 3.96 24.92
N THR A 580 58.81 4.09 24.96
CA THR A 580 57.95 5.25 24.53
C THR A 580 58.18 6.06 23.24
N ARG A 581 57.04 6.34 22.55
CA ARG A 581 56.82 7.28 21.40
C ARG A 581 57.38 6.75 20.05
N LYS A 582 56.78 7.02 18.88
CA LYS A 582 55.97 8.17 18.41
C LYS A 582 54.85 7.74 17.43
N ARG A 583 53.85 8.62 17.20
CA ARG A 583 52.96 8.59 16.01
C ARG A 583 53.77 8.83 14.71
N PRO A 584 53.45 8.13 13.61
CA PRO A 584 53.56 8.68 12.25
C PRO A 584 52.31 9.48 11.87
N ARG A 585 52.44 10.32 10.83
CA ARG A 585 51.38 11.15 10.22
C ARG A 585 50.22 10.32 9.65
N LEU A 586 49.03 10.92 9.61
CA LEU A 586 48.12 10.69 8.48
C LEU A 586 48.67 11.41 7.26
N GLU A 587 48.66 10.73 6.11
CA GLU A 587 48.44 11.40 4.83
C GLU A 587 47.00 11.10 4.41
N HIS A 588 46.41 12.02 3.64
CA HIS A 588 44.97 12.15 3.49
C HIS A 588 44.68 12.25 2.01
N ASP A 589 44.21 11.15 1.43
CA ASP A 589 43.68 11.14 0.06
C ASP A 589 42.16 10.96 0.14
N VAL A 590 41.44 11.84 -0.55
CA VAL A 590 39.98 11.97 -0.44
C VAL A 590 39.40 12.16 -1.83
N SER A 591 39.01 11.06 -2.46
CA SER A 591 38.06 11.00 -3.57
C SER A 591 37.68 9.55 -3.84
N ASP A 592 36.63 9.06 -3.18
CA ASP A 592 35.60 8.23 -3.82
C ASP A 592 34.38 8.11 -2.88
N ALA A 593 33.18 8.30 -3.44
CA ALA A 593 31.93 8.03 -2.77
C ALA A 593 31.46 6.60 -3.13
N PRO A 594 30.91 5.82 -2.19
CA PRO A 594 30.58 4.42 -2.44
C PRO A 594 29.44 4.28 -3.45
N SER A 595 29.76 3.80 -4.66
CA SER A 595 28.78 3.50 -5.71
C SER A 595 27.93 2.27 -5.36
N VAL A 596 26.61 2.36 -5.60
CA VAL A 596 25.60 1.40 -5.13
C VAL A 596 25.48 0.15 -6.02
N GLU A 597 26.58 -0.59 -6.23
CA GLU A 597 26.62 -1.79 -7.10
C GLU A 597 27.43 -3.01 -6.55
N THR A 598 27.48 -3.23 -5.22
CA THR A 598 27.95 -4.53 -4.66
C THR A 598 27.10 -5.02 -3.48
N VAL A 599 26.49 -6.20 -3.62
CA VAL A 599 25.49 -6.75 -2.68
C VAL A 599 26.09 -7.69 -1.61
N ASP A 600 27.37 -8.06 -1.69
CA ASP A 600 27.90 -9.18 -0.88
C ASP A 600 28.38 -8.80 0.55
N ASN A 601 28.51 -7.50 0.87
CA ASN A 601 29.09 -6.99 2.13
C ASN A 601 28.12 -6.16 2.99
N THR A 602 26.81 -6.44 3.00
CA THR A 602 25.78 -5.60 3.68
C THR A 602 25.07 -6.22 4.89
N LEU A 603 25.45 -7.42 5.33
CA LEU A 603 25.16 -7.86 6.71
C LEU A 603 26.19 -7.18 7.63
N PRO A 604 25.78 -6.37 8.63
CA PRO A 604 26.74 -5.75 9.55
C PRO A 604 27.50 -6.83 10.33
N GLU A 605 28.81 -6.65 10.53
CA GLU A 605 29.57 -7.48 11.48
C GLU A 605 29.11 -7.22 12.94
N ASP A 606 28.38 -6.12 13.16
CA ASP A 606 27.83 -5.64 14.43
C ASP A 606 26.54 -6.34 14.93
N THR A 607 26.10 -7.48 14.35
CA THR A 607 24.80 -8.10 14.71
C THR A 607 24.63 -8.40 16.20
N ASP A 608 25.74 -8.74 16.86
CA ASP A 608 25.76 -9.15 18.26
C ASP A 608 25.72 -7.94 19.21
N LEU A 609 26.09 -6.75 18.72
CA LEU A 609 25.85 -5.50 19.45
C LEU A 609 24.36 -5.16 19.46
N LEU A 610 23.68 -5.32 18.31
CA LEU A 610 22.25 -5.00 18.18
C LEU A 610 21.36 -5.92 19.02
N SER A 611 21.64 -7.23 19.06
CA SER A 611 20.92 -8.15 19.95
C SER A 611 21.12 -7.82 21.44
N ALA A 612 22.27 -7.25 21.80
CA ALA A 612 22.57 -6.76 23.14
C ALA A 612 21.95 -5.38 23.48
N VAL A 613 21.31 -4.67 22.53
CA VAL A 613 20.59 -3.41 22.81
C VAL A 613 19.22 -3.66 23.41
N SER A 614 18.42 -4.57 22.83
CA SER A 614 17.08 -4.91 23.33
C SER A 614 16.55 -6.23 22.76
N ALA A 615 15.45 -6.74 23.32
CA ALA A 615 14.73 -7.88 22.75
C ALA A 615 14.22 -7.59 21.31
N ASP A 616 13.92 -6.33 20.99
CA ASP A 616 13.58 -5.90 19.63
C ASP A 616 14.81 -5.82 18.72
N GLY A 617 16.01 -5.61 19.28
CA GLY A 617 17.27 -5.78 18.57
C GLY A 617 17.50 -7.22 18.11
N ALA A 618 17.17 -8.22 18.93
CA ALA A 618 17.22 -9.62 18.51
C ALA A 618 16.24 -9.92 17.35
N LYS A 619 15.01 -9.38 17.41
CA LYS A 619 14.01 -9.47 16.33
C LYS A 619 14.45 -8.73 15.06
N LEU A 620 15.06 -7.56 15.20
CA LEU A 620 15.61 -6.79 14.09
C LEU A 620 16.62 -7.64 13.31
N VAL A 621 17.59 -8.27 13.98
CA VAL A 621 18.55 -9.16 13.31
C VAL A 621 17.85 -10.42 12.75
N GLN A 622 16.80 -10.94 13.40
CA GLN A 622 15.99 -12.06 12.88
C GLN A 622 15.39 -11.73 11.51
N HIS A 623 14.62 -10.65 11.42
CA HIS A 623 13.96 -10.24 10.19
C HIS A 623 14.94 -9.69 9.14
N LEU A 624 16.04 -9.05 9.56
CA LEU A 624 17.13 -8.64 8.66
C LEU A 624 17.82 -9.85 8.00
N TYR A 625 18.10 -10.92 8.76
CA TYR A 625 18.68 -12.16 8.21
C TYR A 625 17.71 -12.85 7.24
N GLN A 626 16.42 -12.92 7.61
CA GLN A 626 15.37 -13.45 6.74
C GLN A 626 15.22 -12.62 5.44
N ALA A 627 15.27 -11.29 5.52
CA ALA A 627 15.27 -10.41 4.35
C ALA A 627 16.51 -10.64 3.45
N HIS A 628 17.72 -10.73 4.02
CA HIS A 628 18.94 -11.00 3.23
C HIS A 628 18.96 -12.40 2.59
N LYS A 629 18.33 -13.40 3.21
CA LYS A 629 18.12 -14.73 2.60
C LYS A 629 17.24 -14.59 1.35
N LEU A 630 16.10 -13.92 1.48
CA LEU A 630 15.19 -13.63 0.38
C LEU A 630 15.81 -12.71 -0.69
N TYR A 631 16.71 -11.79 -0.34
CA TYR A 631 17.46 -10.97 -1.31
C TYR A 631 18.29 -11.80 -2.29
N LYS A 632 18.74 -13.00 -1.90
CA LYS A 632 19.51 -13.92 -2.76
C LYS A 632 18.61 -14.90 -3.52
N GLU A 633 17.41 -15.20 -3.02
CA GLU A 633 16.41 -16.04 -3.67
C GLU A 633 15.64 -15.29 -4.78
N HIS A 634 15.48 -15.93 -5.94
CA HIS A 634 14.88 -15.30 -7.12
C HIS A 634 13.38 -15.68 -7.30
N ALA A 635 12.53 -14.65 -7.42
CA ALA A 635 11.22 -14.65 -8.09
C ALA A 635 10.00 -15.42 -7.50
N GLN A 636 9.91 -15.72 -6.18
CA GLN A 636 8.67 -16.30 -5.59
C GLN A 636 8.29 -15.85 -4.15
N ALA A 637 8.89 -14.81 -3.56
CA ALA A 637 8.82 -14.57 -2.10
C ALA A 637 8.39 -13.15 -1.65
N ASP A 638 7.87 -12.33 -2.56
CA ASP A 638 7.65 -10.88 -2.43
C ASP A 638 6.90 -10.49 -1.14
N ARG A 639 5.86 -11.27 -0.78
CA ARG A 639 5.05 -11.02 0.41
C ARG A 639 5.75 -11.36 1.73
N SER A 640 6.56 -12.43 1.74
CA SER A 640 7.42 -12.75 2.88
C SER A 640 8.51 -11.69 3.05
N LEU A 641 9.04 -11.19 1.92
CA LEU A 641 10.02 -10.12 1.90
C LEU A 641 9.44 -8.81 2.45
N ALA A 642 8.25 -8.41 1.98
CA ALA A 642 7.51 -7.26 2.48
C ALA A 642 7.24 -7.36 3.99
N TYR A 643 6.81 -8.53 4.48
CA TYR A 643 6.61 -8.78 5.92
C TYR A 643 7.90 -8.55 6.72
N HIS A 644 9.02 -9.17 6.31
CA HIS A 644 10.29 -9.04 7.04
C HIS A 644 10.89 -7.62 6.98
N ILE A 645 10.77 -6.91 5.85
CA ILE A 645 11.22 -5.51 5.77
C ILE A 645 10.34 -4.61 6.67
N SER A 646 9.03 -4.83 6.69
CA SER A 646 8.11 -4.07 7.55
C SER A 646 8.45 -4.25 9.03
N GLN A 647 8.55 -5.50 9.49
CA GLN A 647 8.91 -5.80 10.89
C GLN A 647 10.32 -5.34 11.27
N ALA A 648 11.29 -5.39 10.35
CA ALA A 648 12.62 -4.84 10.59
C ALA A 648 12.59 -3.31 10.73
N SER A 649 11.82 -2.60 9.89
CA SER A 649 11.65 -1.13 9.99
C SER A 649 10.97 -0.74 11.31
N ASP A 650 9.93 -1.48 11.72
CA ASP A 650 9.25 -1.30 13.00
C ASP A 650 10.20 -1.47 14.20
N CYS A 651 11.05 -2.52 14.20
CA CYS A 651 12.05 -2.75 15.26
C CYS A 651 13.22 -1.76 15.23
N LEU A 652 13.57 -1.19 14.07
CA LEU A 652 14.70 -0.25 13.95
C LEU A 652 14.50 0.99 14.83
N ALA A 653 13.28 1.54 14.84
CA ALA A 653 12.92 2.64 15.72
C ALA A 653 13.02 2.25 17.21
N SER A 654 12.49 1.08 17.61
CA SER A 654 12.59 0.59 18.99
C SER A 654 14.04 0.46 19.47
N VAL A 655 14.96 0.03 18.61
CA VAL A 655 16.39 -0.10 18.93
C VAL A 655 17.04 1.28 19.11
N ILE A 656 16.74 2.24 18.24
CA ILE A 656 17.23 3.62 18.35
C ILE A 656 16.75 4.26 19.66
N THR A 657 15.45 4.22 19.95
CA THR A 657 14.89 4.73 21.21
C THR A 657 15.51 4.02 22.43
N SER A 658 15.67 2.69 22.37
CA SER A 658 16.30 1.90 23.45
C SER A 658 17.75 2.31 23.73
N VAL A 659 18.58 2.55 22.71
CA VAL A 659 19.98 2.95 22.92
C VAL A 659 20.09 4.42 23.39
N CYS A 660 19.19 5.29 22.94
CA CYS A 660 19.08 6.66 23.46
C CYS A 660 18.76 6.68 24.96
N HIS A 661 17.73 5.95 25.40
CA HIS A 661 17.39 5.78 26.81
C HIS A 661 18.53 5.18 27.63
N ARG A 662 19.13 4.09 27.14
CA ARG A 662 20.28 3.43 27.78
C ARG A 662 21.45 4.40 27.98
N HIS A 663 21.74 5.25 27.00
CA HIS A 663 22.81 6.24 27.09
C HIS A 663 22.45 7.35 28.09
N GLN A 664 21.24 7.91 28.03
CA GLN A 664 20.77 8.91 28.99
C GLN A 664 20.77 8.37 30.44
N GLN A 665 20.31 7.13 30.67
CA GLN A 665 20.31 6.49 31.99
C GLN A 665 21.72 6.19 32.52
N ARG A 666 22.71 5.97 31.64
CA ARG A 666 24.11 5.74 32.03
C ARG A 666 24.91 7.02 32.22
N THR A 667 24.52 8.13 31.59
CA THR A 667 25.21 9.42 31.66
C THR A 667 24.59 10.41 32.65
N GLY A 668 23.27 10.34 32.86
CA GLY A 668 22.53 11.13 33.85
C GLY A 668 22.48 10.45 35.22
N THR A 669 22.58 11.24 36.29
CA THR A 669 22.22 10.78 37.64
C THR A 669 20.73 10.46 37.68
N ALA A 670 20.37 9.24 38.11
CA ALA A 670 19.00 8.74 38.03
C ALA A 670 17.94 9.69 38.64
N PRO A 671 16.71 9.73 38.08
CA PRO A 671 15.61 10.49 38.67
C PRO A 671 15.37 10.11 40.13
N LEU A 672 15.15 11.11 40.98
CA LEU A 672 14.94 10.90 42.41
C LEU A 672 13.57 10.27 42.68
N CYS A 673 13.57 9.00 43.10
CA CYS A 673 12.42 8.43 43.80
C CYS A 673 12.11 9.26 45.06
N PRO A 674 10.84 9.62 45.36
CA PRO A 674 10.53 10.62 46.39
C PRO A 674 11.04 10.36 47.82
N ASN A 675 11.39 9.11 48.16
CA ASN A 675 11.79 8.68 49.50
C ASN A 675 13.18 7.97 49.52
N GLY A 676 14.11 8.34 48.63
CA GLY A 676 15.47 7.80 48.60
C GLY A 676 16.50 8.72 49.27
N THR A 677 17.26 8.22 50.25
CA THR A 677 18.37 8.98 50.86
C THR A 677 19.56 9.10 49.89
N ALA A 678 20.10 10.32 49.78
CA ALA A 678 21.14 10.64 48.80
C ALA A 678 22.44 9.85 49.02
N LYS A 679 22.91 9.17 47.98
CA LYS A 679 24.26 8.57 47.93
C LYS A 679 25.14 9.34 46.94
N SER A 680 26.29 9.77 47.45
CA SER A 680 27.53 10.18 46.77
C SER A 680 27.50 10.47 45.26
N LYS A 681 27.82 11.72 44.89
CA LYS A 681 28.31 12.10 43.55
C LYS A 681 29.61 11.34 43.22
N GLU A 682 29.55 10.24 42.48
CA GLU A 682 30.71 9.71 41.75
C GLU A 682 30.64 10.16 40.28
N SER A 683 31.61 10.95 39.84
CA SER A 683 31.71 11.36 38.44
C SER A 683 32.19 10.18 37.58
N ILE A 684 31.42 9.82 36.55
CA ILE A 684 31.74 8.73 35.61
C ILE A 684 33.17 8.96 35.06
N PRO A 685 34.09 7.97 35.18
CA PRO A 685 35.43 8.10 34.64
C PRO A 685 35.41 8.30 33.12
N ALA A 686 36.22 9.24 32.62
CA ALA A 686 36.32 9.56 31.19
C ALA A 686 36.44 8.34 30.24
N PRO A 687 37.24 7.28 30.51
CA PRO A 687 37.28 6.11 29.63
C PRO A 687 35.99 5.27 29.65
N VAL A 688 35.20 5.32 30.72
CA VAL A 688 33.89 4.64 30.80
C VAL A 688 32.84 5.42 30.02
N LEU A 689 32.82 6.74 30.13
CA LEU A 689 31.95 7.60 29.31
C LEU A 689 32.23 7.41 27.81
N ALA A 690 33.51 7.42 27.41
CA ALA A 690 33.91 7.14 26.03
C ALA A 690 33.49 5.73 25.56
N SER A 691 33.42 4.75 26.46
CA SER A 691 32.89 3.42 26.13
C SER A 691 31.39 3.46 25.80
N TYR A 692 30.60 4.25 26.54
CA TYR A 692 29.16 4.42 26.28
C TYR A 692 28.88 5.27 25.03
N ASP A 693 29.68 6.30 24.79
CA ASP A 693 29.61 7.10 23.56
C ASP A 693 29.94 6.27 22.31
N ASN A 694 30.89 5.33 22.41
CA ASN A 694 31.22 4.39 21.35
C ASN A 694 30.10 3.34 21.12
N GLU A 695 29.48 2.79 22.17
CA GLU A 695 28.31 1.87 22.04
C GLU A 695 27.12 2.58 21.36
N LEU A 696 26.89 3.85 21.70
CA LEU A 696 25.87 4.68 21.05
C LEU A 696 26.22 4.92 19.57
N LEU A 697 27.46 5.32 19.27
CA LEU A 697 27.88 5.63 17.90
C LEU A 697 27.85 4.41 16.98
N SER A 698 28.37 3.26 17.42
CA SER A 698 28.33 2.03 16.61
C SER A 698 26.90 1.53 16.38
N THR A 699 26.00 1.69 17.36
CA THR A 699 24.57 1.39 17.18
C THR A 699 23.91 2.32 16.14
N PHE A 700 24.24 3.62 16.15
CA PHE A 700 23.74 4.57 15.14
C PHE A 700 24.31 4.29 13.73
N GLU A 701 25.58 3.89 13.62
CA GLU A 701 26.16 3.45 12.34
C GLU A 701 25.52 2.15 11.83
N ALA A 702 25.36 1.14 12.70
CA ALA A 702 24.76 -0.14 12.33
C ALA A 702 23.29 0.02 11.93
N THR A 703 22.51 0.84 12.63
CA THR A 703 21.11 1.13 12.27
C THR A 703 21.00 1.92 10.96
N ALA A 704 21.93 2.82 10.66
CA ALA A 704 22.01 3.47 9.34
C ALA A 704 22.35 2.48 8.21
N ARG A 705 23.32 1.56 8.42
CA ARG A 705 23.63 0.47 7.47
C ARG A 705 22.41 -0.42 7.22
N ILE A 706 21.63 -0.70 8.26
CA ILE A 706 20.38 -1.48 8.15
C ILE A 706 19.32 -0.72 7.36
N PHE A 707 19.12 0.58 7.59
CA PHE A 707 18.19 1.39 6.79
C PHE A 707 18.51 1.32 5.29
N MET A 708 19.79 1.44 4.90
CA MET A 708 20.23 1.25 3.51
C MET A 708 19.86 -0.13 2.96
N SER A 709 20.08 -1.19 3.75
CA SER A 709 19.75 -2.56 3.35
C SER A 709 18.24 -2.79 3.20
N LEU A 710 17.41 -2.22 4.09
CA LEU A 710 15.95 -2.29 3.97
C LEU A 710 15.44 -1.48 2.76
N LEU A 711 16.04 -0.33 2.46
CA LEU A 711 15.70 0.49 1.30
C LEU A 711 16.03 -0.23 -0.02
N TYR A 712 17.14 -0.98 -0.08
CA TYR A 712 17.42 -1.90 -1.20
C TYR A 712 16.32 -2.95 -1.37
N GLY A 713 15.77 -3.48 -0.28
CA GLY A 713 14.60 -4.36 -0.31
C GLY A 713 13.34 -3.71 -0.88
N LEU A 714 13.04 -2.47 -0.48
CA LEU A 714 11.94 -1.68 -1.05
C LEU A 714 12.13 -1.41 -2.55
N LYS A 715 13.37 -1.09 -2.97
CA LYS A 715 13.75 -0.92 -4.38
C LYS A 715 13.55 -2.20 -5.18
N ARG A 716 13.91 -3.37 -4.62
CA ARG A 716 13.66 -4.69 -5.23
C ARG A 716 12.16 -4.96 -5.40
N LEU A 717 11.35 -4.73 -4.37
CA LEU A 717 9.88 -4.92 -4.44
C LEU A 717 9.22 -4.03 -5.51
N ASN A 718 9.72 -2.81 -5.72
CA ASN A 718 9.27 -1.93 -6.81
C ASN A 718 9.65 -2.51 -8.19
N LEU A 719 10.90 -2.95 -8.37
CA LEU A 719 11.40 -3.53 -9.62
C LEU A 719 10.71 -4.84 -10.02
N GLU A 720 10.43 -5.73 -9.05
CA GLU A 720 9.72 -7.00 -9.29
C GLU A 720 8.20 -6.82 -9.45
N LYS A 721 7.66 -5.60 -9.22
CA LYS A 721 6.23 -5.26 -9.26
C LYS A 721 5.39 -6.09 -8.29
N ALA A 722 5.78 -6.07 -7.02
CA ALA A 722 5.04 -6.66 -5.91
C ALA A 722 3.59 -6.15 -5.83
N ILE A 723 2.74 -6.85 -5.08
CA ILE A 723 1.34 -6.47 -4.87
C ILE A 723 1.30 -5.05 -4.23
N PRO A 724 0.51 -4.10 -4.75
CA PRO A 724 0.48 -2.73 -4.22
C PRO A 724 0.12 -2.64 -2.73
N GLU A 725 -0.68 -3.59 -2.23
CA GLU A 725 -1.00 -3.72 -0.80
C GLU A 725 0.23 -4.07 0.05
N ASP A 726 1.08 -5.00 -0.41
CA ASP A 726 2.31 -5.40 0.28
C ASP A 726 3.41 -4.31 0.15
N TYR A 727 3.50 -3.60 -0.98
CA TYR A 727 4.41 -2.46 -1.16
C TYR A 727 4.02 -1.27 -0.27
N GLY A 728 2.73 -0.89 -0.27
CA GLY A 728 2.21 0.19 0.57
C GLY A 728 2.34 -0.10 2.07
N ALA A 729 2.21 -1.36 2.48
CA ALA A 729 2.46 -1.78 3.86
C ALA A 729 3.93 -1.52 4.28
N VAL A 730 4.90 -1.80 3.41
CA VAL A 730 6.32 -1.52 3.67
C VAL A 730 6.55 0.00 3.76
N VAL A 731 6.04 0.79 2.80
CA VAL A 731 6.15 2.27 2.84
C VAL A 731 5.56 2.82 4.14
N HIS A 732 4.41 2.32 4.57
CA HIS A 732 3.80 2.70 5.85
C HIS A 732 4.69 2.35 7.07
N SER A 733 5.30 1.16 7.14
CA SER A 733 6.23 0.83 8.23
C SER A 733 7.50 1.71 8.23
N PHE A 734 8.02 2.14 7.07
CA PHE A 734 9.10 3.13 7.02
C PHE A 734 8.65 4.51 7.53
N VAL A 735 7.47 4.99 7.11
CA VAL A 735 6.93 6.28 7.57
C VAL A 735 6.62 6.25 9.08
N GLY A 736 6.10 5.13 9.58
CA GLY A 736 5.90 4.88 11.02
C GLY A 736 7.22 4.84 11.80
N MET A 737 8.27 4.23 11.25
CA MET A 737 9.63 4.28 11.81
C MET A 737 10.14 5.73 11.91
N PHE A 738 10.00 6.54 10.85
CA PHE A 738 10.39 7.95 10.86
C PHE A 738 9.62 8.76 11.92
N SER A 739 8.31 8.53 12.06
CA SER A 739 7.50 9.14 13.13
C SER A 739 8.00 8.77 14.53
N ARG A 740 8.24 7.48 14.81
CA ARG A 740 8.73 7.04 16.13
C ARG A 740 10.11 7.62 16.49
N VAL A 741 10.98 7.84 15.50
CA VAL A 741 12.29 8.48 15.74
C VAL A 741 12.15 9.99 15.94
N LEU A 742 11.16 10.66 15.32
CA LEU A 742 10.78 12.04 15.65
C LEU A 742 10.20 12.16 17.07
N ASP A 743 9.40 11.20 17.51
CA ASP A 743 8.90 11.17 18.90
C ASP A 743 10.02 10.93 19.91
N ALA A 744 11.00 10.09 19.58
CA ALA A 744 12.20 9.88 20.38
C ALA A 744 13.06 11.16 20.53
N VAL A 745 13.05 12.08 19.56
CA VAL A 745 13.69 13.41 19.71
C VAL A 745 13.04 14.20 20.84
N SER A 746 11.71 14.27 20.87
CA SER A 746 10.97 15.01 21.92
C SER A 746 11.13 14.38 23.31
N GLU A 747 11.17 13.05 23.40
CA GLU A 747 11.42 12.34 24.65
C GLU A 747 12.85 12.64 25.16
N VAL A 748 13.84 12.56 24.27
CA VAL A 748 15.25 12.87 24.59
C VAL A 748 15.45 14.34 24.99
N THR A 749 14.79 15.31 24.34
CA THR A 749 14.85 16.73 24.73
C THR A 749 14.12 17.02 26.04
N SER A 750 12.98 16.37 26.30
CA SER A 750 12.27 16.45 27.59
C SER A 750 13.09 15.90 28.74
N ASN A 751 13.77 14.76 28.54
CA ASN A 751 14.70 14.19 29.51
C ASN A 751 15.89 15.14 29.74
N GLN A 752 16.49 15.68 28.67
CA GLN A 752 17.61 16.63 28.75
C GLN A 752 17.22 17.89 29.56
N ALA A 753 16.07 18.49 29.26
CA ALA A 753 15.51 19.63 29.98
C ALA A 753 15.28 19.33 31.47
N SER A 754 14.76 18.14 31.78
CA SER A 754 14.52 17.68 33.16
C SER A 754 15.83 17.55 33.94
N TYR A 755 16.88 17.00 33.32
CA TYR A 755 18.22 16.90 33.93
C TYR A 755 18.86 18.28 34.17
N GLU A 756 18.71 19.23 33.23
CA GLU A 756 19.22 20.59 33.38
C GLU A 756 18.50 21.35 34.51
N ALA A 757 17.18 21.23 34.61
CA ALA A 757 16.40 21.78 35.73
C ALA A 757 16.83 21.19 37.09
N ALA A 758 17.01 19.87 37.17
CA ALA A 758 17.49 19.20 38.38
C ALA A 758 18.91 19.65 38.79
N ALA A 759 19.82 19.78 37.82
CA ALA A 759 21.18 20.26 38.06
C ALA A 759 21.19 21.71 38.59
N ILE A 760 20.35 22.59 38.05
CA ILE A 760 20.17 23.96 38.54
C ILE A 760 19.65 23.96 39.99
N HIS A 761 18.65 23.13 40.30
CA HIS A 761 18.09 23.02 41.65
C HIS A 761 19.14 22.58 42.69
N ILE A 762 19.94 21.56 42.37
CA ILE A 762 21.06 21.09 43.21
C ILE A 762 22.07 22.23 43.43
N SER A 763 22.47 22.94 42.36
CA SER A 763 23.45 24.03 42.46
C SER A 763 22.98 25.21 43.33
N ASN A 764 21.67 25.48 43.35
CA ASN A 764 21.10 26.53 44.20
C ASN A 764 20.93 26.07 45.66
N SER A 765 20.69 24.77 45.90
CA SER A 765 20.71 24.20 47.25
C SER A 765 22.12 24.24 47.86
N GLU A 766 23.17 23.89 47.11
CA GLU A 766 24.56 23.95 47.59
C GLU A 766 24.99 25.41 47.89
N ARG A 767 24.43 26.40 47.18
CA ARG A 767 24.68 27.84 47.41
C ARG A 767 24.08 28.40 48.69
N GLN A 768 23.01 27.82 49.24
CA GLN A 768 22.42 28.32 50.49
C GLN A 768 23.29 28.03 51.74
N MET A 769 24.30 27.15 51.64
CA MET A 769 25.19 26.81 52.76
C MET A 769 26.56 27.51 52.76
N VAL A 770 26.89 28.37 51.78
CA VAL A 770 28.18 29.08 51.74
C VAL A 770 28.01 30.57 51.45
N THR A 771 28.35 31.41 52.42
CA THR A 771 28.24 32.87 52.29
C THR A 771 29.34 33.50 51.43
N ARG A 772 28.92 34.39 50.51
CA ARG A 772 29.73 35.44 49.85
C ARG A 772 31.05 35.01 49.17
N ARG A 773 30.95 34.68 47.87
CA ARG A 773 31.79 35.37 46.87
C ARG A 773 31.07 35.43 45.51
N SER A 774 30.93 36.64 44.97
CA SER A 774 30.32 36.83 43.64
C SER A 774 31.35 36.53 42.55
N GLN A 775 31.08 35.52 41.73
CA GLN A 775 31.75 35.31 40.46
C GLN A 775 30.67 35.28 39.36
N LYS A 776 30.88 36.04 38.28
CA LYS A 776 30.05 35.94 37.08
C LYS A 776 30.24 34.53 36.49
N ILE A 777 29.18 33.72 36.50
CA ILE A 777 29.15 32.54 35.64
C ILE A 777 28.90 33.05 34.22
N ASN A 778 29.83 32.75 33.32
CA ASN A 778 29.69 33.03 31.91
C ASN A 778 28.82 31.92 31.29
N THR A 779 27.56 32.21 30.98
CA THR A 779 26.57 31.25 30.47
C THR A 779 26.79 30.95 28.98
N ASN A 780 27.96 30.41 28.65
CA ASN A 780 28.18 29.78 27.35
C ASN A 780 27.24 28.58 27.23
N ALA A 781 26.26 28.65 26.33
CA ALA A 781 25.35 27.54 26.05
C ALA A 781 26.14 26.27 25.68
N GLN A 782 25.86 25.18 26.38
CA GLN A 782 26.48 23.88 26.10
C GLN A 782 26.10 23.40 24.70
N PRO A 783 27.00 22.71 23.97
CA PRO A 783 26.63 22.09 22.71
C PRO A 783 25.60 20.98 22.96
N ALA A 784 24.52 20.96 22.18
CA ALA A 784 23.44 19.97 22.30
C ALA A 784 23.96 18.53 22.41
N SER A 785 23.30 17.71 23.24
CA SER A 785 23.81 16.40 23.66
C SER A 785 24.13 15.47 22.48
N LEU A 786 25.05 14.51 22.70
CA LEU A 786 25.47 13.57 21.64
C LEU A 786 24.27 12.82 21.03
N VAL A 787 23.31 12.42 21.88
CA VAL A 787 22.07 11.75 21.50
C VAL A 787 21.24 12.63 20.55
N ILE A 788 21.01 13.90 20.90
CA ILE A 788 20.23 14.85 20.07
C ILE A 788 20.88 15.03 18.69
N ARG A 789 22.21 15.14 18.64
CA ARG A 789 22.95 15.29 17.37
C ARG A 789 22.88 14.02 16.52
N LEU A 790 22.97 12.83 17.12
CA LEU A 790 22.88 11.56 16.40
C LEU A 790 21.47 11.31 15.85
N LEU A 791 20.41 11.61 16.61
CA LEU A 791 19.03 11.55 16.13
C LEU A 791 18.78 12.53 14.98
N SER A 792 19.23 13.79 15.11
CA SER A 792 19.10 14.80 14.05
C SER A 792 19.83 14.39 12.77
N ASN A 793 21.06 13.89 12.88
CA ASN A 793 21.81 13.36 11.75
C ASN A 793 21.14 12.13 11.11
N PHE A 794 20.62 11.20 11.92
CA PHE A 794 19.92 10.01 11.43
C PHE A 794 18.65 10.37 10.66
N LEU A 795 17.79 11.24 11.22
CA LEU A 795 16.59 11.74 10.56
C LEU A 795 16.92 12.51 9.27
N THR A 796 17.98 13.33 9.28
CA THR A 796 18.45 14.02 8.07
C THR A 796 18.88 13.04 6.99
N ASN A 797 19.64 12.00 7.35
CA ASN A 797 20.09 10.97 6.40
C ASN A 797 18.92 10.14 5.85
N VAL A 798 17.98 9.74 6.70
CA VAL A 798 16.75 9.02 6.29
C VAL A 798 15.92 9.84 5.31
N LEU A 799 15.89 11.17 5.48
CA LEU A 799 15.16 12.09 4.61
C LEU A 799 15.86 12.35 3.26
N THR A 800 17.20 12.33 3.20
CA THR A 800 17.97 12.59 1.97
C THR A 800 18.20 11.34 1.11
N VAL A 801 18.62 10.24 1.73
CA VAL A 801 19.06 8.99 1.07
C VAL A 801 18.10 8.45 -0.01
N PRO A 802 16.77 8.43 0.18
CA PRO A 802 15.83 7.90 -0.83
C PRO A 802 15.90 8.59 -2.19
N THR A 803 16.51 9.78 -2.27
CA THR A 803 16.51 10.63 -3.48
C THR A 803 17.77 10.52 -4.33
N GLU A 804 18.89 10.05 -3.76
CA GLU A 804 20.11 9.76 -4.53
C GLU A 804 19.94 8.55 -5.47
N SER A 805 18.92 7.71 -5.21
CA SER A 805 18.59 6.51 -6.00
C SER A 805 17.61 6.74 -7.18
N GLY A 806 17.18 7.99 -7.42
CA GLY A 806 16.26 8.34 -8.52
C GLY A 806 14.76 8.24 -8.16
N GLN A 807 13.88 8.29 -9.17
CA GLN A 807 12.41 8.40 -9.05
C GLN A 807 11.68 7.22 -8.37
N GLN A 808 12.38 6.28 -7.74
CA GLN A 808 11.82 5.00 -7.27
C GLN A 808 11.19 5.03 -5.86
N HIS A 809 11.27 6.17 -5.15
CA HIS A 809 10.83 6.31 -3.77
C HIS A 809 10.08 7.64 -3.47
N GLN A 810 9.36 8.22 -4.44
CA GLN A 810 8.61 9.47 -4.25
C GLN A 810 7.58 9.37 -3.10
N GLU A 811 6.77 8.31 -3.10
CA GLU A 811 5.75 8.01 -2.05
C GLU A 811 6.33 8.02 -0.62
N LEU A 812 7.60 7.60 -0.48
CA LEU A 812 8.30 7.57 0.80
C LEU A 812 8.70 8.98 1.29
N LEU A 813 9.18 9.83 0.37
CA LEU A 813 9.49 11.23 0.68
C LEU A 813 8.22 12.01 1.05
N GLU A 814 7.13 11.81 0.31
CA GLU A 814 5.83 12.43 0.61
C GLU A 814 5.32 12.01 2.00
N GLY A 815 5.44 10.72 2.36
CA GLY A 815 5.09 10.23 3.70
C GLY A 815 5.97 10.81 4.82
N PHE A 816 7.28 10.94 4.62
CA PHE A 816 8.17 11.60 5.59
C PHE A 816 7.86 13.09 5.75
N LEU A 817 7.62 13.81 4.65
CA LEU A 817 7.21 15.22 4.68
C LEU A 817 5.85 15.40 5.38
N PHE A 818 4.89 14.50 5.17
CA PHE A 818 3.58 14.56 5.83
C PHE A 818 3.69 14.46 7.36
N VAL A 819 4.46 13.49 7.86
CA VAL A 819 4.72 13.34 9.31
C VAL A 819 5.44 14.57 9.87
N LEU A 820 6.41 15.11 9.13
CA LEU A 820 7.12 16.33 9.51
C LEU A 820 6.20 17.56 9.56
N PHE A 821 5.34 17.76 8.55
CA PHE A 821 4.35 18.85 8.53
C PHE A 821 3.32 18.72 9.66
N ARG A 822 2.86 17.51 9.97
CA ARG A 822 1.98 17.28 11.15
C ARG A 822 2.68 17.62 12.47
N ARG A 823 3.97 17.28 12.62
CA ARG A 823 4.75 17.65 13.82
C ARG A 823 5.00 19.16 13.89
N LEU A 824 5.32 19.81 12.77
CA LEU A 824 5.46 21.26 12.66
C LEU A 824 4.15 21.98 13.01
N GLY A 825 3.01 21.54 12.46
CA GLY A 825 1.70 22.13 12.74
C GLY A 825 1.35 22.12 14.23
N ASN A 826 1.49 20.96 14.89
CA ASN A 826 1.30 20.82 16.33
C ASN A 826 2.24 21.72 17.15
N ARG A 827 3.47 21.97 16.68
CA ARG A 827 4.44 22.84 17.37
C ARG A 827 4.21 24.33 17.12
N ILE A 828 3.76 24.71 15.91
CA ILE A 828 3.32 26.09 15.61
C ILE A 828 2.10 26.42 16.47
N TYR A 829 1.09 25.54 16.50
CA TYR A 829 -0.10 25.69 17.35
C TYR A 829 0.26 25.90 18.82
N LEU A 830 1.15 25.07 19.37
CA LEU A 830 1.64 25.21 20.75
C LEU A 830 2.39 26.54 20.98
N CYS A 831 3.13 27.04 19.98
CA CYS A 831 3.81 28.33 20.06
C CYS A 831 2.87 29.54 19.93
N THR A 832 1.74 29.42 19.22
CA THR A 832 0.78 30.51 19.01
C THR A 832 -0.32 30.58 20.06
N PHE A 833 -0.82 29.43 20.54
CA PHE A 833 -1.95 29.35 21.48
C PHE A 833 -1.55 28.95 22.91
N GLY A 834 -0.34 28.41 23.12
CA GLY A 834 0.20 28.11 24.45
C GLY A 834 -0.28 26.81 25.09
N HIS A 835 -1.23 26.10 24.46
CA HIS A 835 -1.66 24.75 24.83
C HIS A 835 -1.42 23.75 23.68
N GLN A 836 -1.50 22.46 23.97
CA GLN A 836 -1.57 21.44 22.92
C GLN A 836 -2.97 21.45 22.31
N LYS A 837 -3.03 21.05 21.03
CA LYS A 837 -4.29 20.94 20.29
C LYS A 837 -5.11 19.73 20.76
N CYS A 838 -6.40 19.92 20.99
CA CYS A 838 -7.35 18.87 21.34
C CYS A 838 -7.97 18.20 20.10
N ASP A 839 -8.66 17.06 20.30
CA ASP A 839 -9.38 16.37 19.22
C ASP A 839 -10.73 17.05 18.88
N GLU A 840 -11.30 17.82 19.82
CA GLU A 840 -12.54 18.60 19.62
C GLU A 840 -12.28 20.10 19.83
N VAL A 841 -12.94 20.95 19.01
CA VAL A 841 -12.73 22.41 19.01
C VAL A 841 -13.31 23.08 20.28
N GLU A 842 -14.33 22.49 20.91
CA GLU A 842 -14.87 22.99 22.18
C GLU A 842 -13.87 22.82 23.33
N ASP A 843 -13.11 21.72 23.35
CA ASP A 843 -12.02 21.51 24.31
C ASP A 843 -10.88 22.53 24.09
N ASP A 844 -10.47 22.76 22.84
CA ASP A 844 -9.45 23.78 22.49
C ASP A 844 -9.88 25.19 22.95
N ILE A 845 -11.14 25.58 22.74
CA ILE A 845 -11.70 26.86 23.22
C ILE A 845 -11.72 26.93 24.75
N SER A 846 -11.92 25.79 25.45
CA SER A 846 -11.89 25.73 26.91
C SER A 846 -10.48 25.76 27.52
N ALA A 847 -9.48 25.27 26.78
CA ALA A 847 -8.07 25.26 27.16
C ALA A 847 -7.38 26.61 26.93
N TRP A 848 -7.91 27.42 26.01
CA TRP A 848 -7.37 28.73 25.68
C TRP A 848 -7.40 29.67 26.89
N SER A 849 -6.27 30.31 27.20
CA SER A 849 -6.11 31.24 28.32
C SER A 849 -5.41 32.51 27.85
N ASP A 850 -5.81 33.68 28.37
CA ASP A 850 -5.28 34.97 27.91
C ASP A 850 -3.75 35.05 28.15
N PRO A 851 -2.93 35.31 27.09
CA PRO A 851 -1.49 35.51 27.23
C PRO A 851 -1.07 36.61 28.23
N ALA A 852 -1.96 37.56 28.54
CA ALA A 852 -1.76 38.58 29.57
C ALA A 852 -1.91 38.02 31.00
N GLU A 853 -2.84 37.09 31.23
CA GLU A 853 -2.99 36.42 32.53
C GLU A 853 -1.88 35.39 32.77
N ALA A 854 -1.51 34.63 31.73
CA ALA A 854 -0.44 33.65 31.77
C ALA A 854 0.94 34.23 32.20
N ARG A 855 1.18 35.53 31.94
CA ARG A 855 2.40 36.25 32.37
C ARG A 855 2.47 36.54 33.87
N ASN A 856 1.33 36.50 34.58
CA ASN A 856 1.24 36.89 36.00
C ASN A 856 1.18 35.68 36.96
N ALA A 857 0.95 34.47 36.44
CA ALA A 857 1.04 33.24 37.22
C ALA A 857 2.51 32.85 37.48
N PRO A 858 2.88 32.36 38.67
CA PRO A 858 4.21 31.82 38.90
C PRO A 858 4.43 30.59 37.98
N PRO A 859 5.47 30.58 37.13
CA PRO A 859 5.69 29.50 36.19
C PRO A 859 6.05 28.21 36.92
N ASP A 860 5.19 27.21 36.78
CA ASP A 860 5.39 25.86 37.29
C ASP A 860 6.73 25.27 36.80
N MET A 861 7.34 24.41 37.62
CA MET A 861 8.60 23.76 37.31
C MET A 861 8.48 22.89 36.06
N GLN A 862 7.32 22.23 35.85
CA GLN A 862 7.05 21.45 34.64
C GLN A 862 7.02 22.35 33.40
N LYS A 863 6.25 23.46 33.43
CA LYS A 863 6.19 24.41 32.30
C LYS A 863 7.57 24.91 31.86
N ARG A 864 8.50 25.13 32.81
CA ARG A 864 9.88 25.52 32.49
C ARG A 864 10.71 24.41 31.84
N ILE A 865 10.46 23.15 32.20
CA ILE A 865 11.07 21.96 31.58
C ILE A 865 10.50 21.79 30.17
N ASP A 866 9.19 21.94 30.00
CA ASP A 866 8.52 21.86 28.70
C ASP A 866 9.05 22.95 27.73
N GLU A 867 9.25 24.18 28.23
CA GLU A 867 9.83 25.27 27.44
C GLU A 867 11.29 25.05 27.03
N THR A 868 12.15 24.52 27.91
CA THR A 868 13.54 24.21 27.54
C THR A 868 13.63 22.98 26.64
N ALA A 869 12.75 21.99 26.80
CA ALA A 869 12.62 20.85 25.88
C ALA A 869 12.19 21.30 24.48
N LEU A 870 11.20 22.19 24.39
CA LEU A 870 10.72 22.78 23.15
C LEU A 870 11.84 23.56 22.45
N ASN A 871 12.57 24.41 23.17
CA ASN A 871 13.70 25.18 22.63
C ASN A 871 14.85 24.31 22.06
N LEU A 872 14.94 23.03 22.46
CA LEU A 872 15.87 22.05 21.88
C LEU A 872 15.28 21.31 20.67
N GLU A 873 13.96 21.11 20.59
CA GLU A 873 13.27 20.44 19.48
C GLU A 873 13.12 21.35 18.24
N LEU A 874 12.70 22.61 18.43
CA LEU A 874 12.33 23.51 17.33
C LEU A 874 13.44 23.72 16.26
N PRO A 875 14.72 23.91 16.62
CA PRO A 875 15.79 24.06 15.61
C PRO A 875 16.03 22.79 14.78
N ILE A 876 15.74 21.61 15.33
CA ILE A 876 15.86 20.32 14.63
C ILE A 876 14.77 20.22 13.57
N LEU A 877 13.53 20.58 13.92
CA LEU A 877 12.39 20.56 12.99
C LEU A 877 12.59 21.52 11.81
N ILE A 878 13.12 22.73 12.05
CA ILE A 878 13.49 23.67 10.97
C ILE A 878 14.60 23.09 10.09
N THR A 879 15.65 22.51 10.68
CA THR A 879 16.74 21.87 9.93
C THR A 879 16.20 20.73 9.03
N LEU A 880 15.27 19.92 9.53
CA LEU A 880 14.63 18.86 8.75
C LEU A 880 13.70 19.43 7.65
N LEU A 881 12.99 20.53 7.90
CA LEU A 881 12.13 21.18 6.90
C LEU A 881 12.95 21.77 5.74
N GLU A 882 14.02 22.51 6.05
CA GLU A 882 14.94 23.05 5.03
C GLU A 882 15.53 21.93 4.14
N ARG A 883 15.92 20.81 4.76
CA ARG A 883 16.45 19.64 4.05
C ARG A 883 15.37 18.95 3.21
N GLY A 884 14.19 18.72 3.78
CA GLY A 884 13.05 18.11 3.07
C GLY A 884 12.61 18.91 1.86
N LEU A 885 12.50 20.24 1.97
CA LEU A 885 12.14 21.13 0.86
C LEU A 885 13.22 21.15 -0.22
N ALA A 886 14.51 21.24 0.15
CA ALA A 886 15.61 21.19 -0.82
C ALA A 886 15.69 19.84 -1.56
N VAL A 887 15.45 18.74 -0.84
CA VAL A 887 15.40 17.38 -1.41
C VAL A 887 14.20 17.21 -2.35
N ALA A 888 13.03 17.71 -1.97
CA ALA A 888 11.82 17.64 -2.79
C ALA A 888 11.97 18.42 -4.11
N GLN A 889 12.65 19.58 -4.11
CA GLN A 889 12.96 20.35 -5.32
C GLN A 889 13.85 19.58 -6.32
N HIS A 890 14.67 18.64 -5.85
CA HIS A 890 15.59 17.87 -6.70
C HIS A 890 14.92 16.78 -7.54
N GLN A 891 13.75 16.25 -7.15
CA GLN A 891 13.11 15.12 -7.83
C GLN A 891 12.51 15.47 -9.22
N ILE A 892 12.41 16.77 -9.57
CA ILE A 892 11.65 17.22 -10.74
C ILE A 892 12.41 18.19 -11.66
N ALA A 893 13.62 17.82 -12.04
CA ALA A 893 14.23 18.38 -13.24
C ALA A 893 13.61 17.71 -14.49
N PRO A 894 13.15 18.47 -15.51
CA PRO A 894 12.66 17.88 -16.75
C PRO A 894 13.82 17.38 -17.62
N LEU A 895 13.60 16.33 -18.43
CA LEU A 895 14.55 15.97 -19.50
C LEU A 895 14.54 17.06 -20.58
N GLY A 896 15.46 18.02 -20.49
CA GLY A 896 15.38 19.19 -21.37
C GLY A 896 16.48 20.25 -21.25
N THR A 897 17.76 19.88 -21.23
CA THR A 897 18.87 20.70 -21.77
C THR A 897 20.20 19.95 -21.75
N THR A 898 21.04 20.10 -22.78
CA THR A 898 22.42 19.58 -22.78
C THR A 898 23.34 20.46 -21.95
N PRO A 899 24.22 19.92 -21.09
CA PRO A 899 25.15 20.72 -20.31
C PRO A 899 26.24 21.34 -21.20
N PRO A 900 26.53 22.65 -21.08
CA PRO A 900 27.69 23.26 -21.74
C PRO A 900 29.01 22.73 -21.15
N HIS A 901 30.03 22.64 -22.00
CA HIS A 901 31.31 22.02 -21.67
C HIS A 901 32.08 22.78 -20.58
N LYS A 902 32.73 22.06 -19.65
CA LYS A 902 33.54 22.65 -18.57
C LYS A 902 34.61 23.63 -19.11
N GLN A 903 34.76 24.76 -18.42
CA GLN A 903 36.05 25.46 -18.33
C GLN A 903 36.54 25.45 -16.89
N ASN A 904 37.73 24.91 -16.66
CA ASN A 904 38.39 24.96 -15.36
C ASN A 904 39.00 26.35 -15.14
N LYS A 905 38.53 27.08 -14.13
CA LYS A 905 39.35 28.05 -13.39
C LYS A 905 39.25 27.73 -11.91
N ALA A 906 40.37 27.34 -11.31
CA ALA A 906 40.47 27.25 -9.86
C ALA A 906 40.26 28.63 -9.27
N PHE A 907 39.29 28.77 -8.37
CA PHE A 907 39.08 29.97 -7.58
C PHE A 907 39.34 29.65 -6.12
N GLN A 908 40.20 30.42 -5.47
CA GLN A 908 40.51 30.23 -4.06
C GLN A 908 39.28 30.53 -3.19
N VAL A 909 39.03 29.69 -2.20
CA VAL A 909 38.02 29.94 -1.17
C VAL A 909 38.44 31.18 -0.37
N LYS A 910 37.63 32.24 -0.44
CA LYS A 910 37.54 33.23 0.64
C LYS A 910 36.27 32.95 1.42
N SER A 911 36.42 32.72 2.71
CA SER A 911 35.30 32.56 3.64
C SER A 911 34.54 33.87 3.79
N GLY A 912 33.20 33.81 3.77
CA GLY A 912 32.33 34.96 4.07
C GLY A 912 31.46 35.44 2.91
N ALA A 913 30.47 34.63 2.53
CA ALA A 913 29.28 35.09 1.81
C ALA A 913 28.07 34.33 2.36
N LYS A 914 27.09 35.05 2.93
CA LYS A 914 25.86 34.44 3.47
C LYS A 914 25.03 33.90 2.30
N SER A 915 24.55 32.66 2.38
CA SER A 915 23.54 32.17 1.44
C SER A 915 22.21 32.91 1.71
N SER A 916 21.58 33.47 0.68
CA SER A 916 20.32 34.23 0.85
C SER A 916 19.12 33.30 0.85
N LEU A 917 18.23 33.50 1.83
CA LEU A 917 16.90 32.88 1.94
C LEU A 917 16.06 33.07 0.66
N GLU A 918 16.32 34.13 -0.11
CA GLU A 918 15.72 34.40 -1.41
C GLU A 918 15.97 33.29 -2.45
N SER A 919 17.05 32.53 -2.32
CA SER A 919 17.35 31.42 -3.24
C SER A 919 16.33 30.29 -3.13
N LEU A 920 16.03 29.82 -1.92
CA LEU A 920 14.93 28.88 -1.66
C LEU A 920 13.58 29.48 -2.05
N LYS A 921 13.34 30.75 -1.70
CA LYS A 921 12.13 31.51 -2.06
C LYS A 921 12.01 31.85 -3.56
N SER A 922 12.93 31.43 -4.43
CA SER A 922 12.86 31.68 -5.89
C SER A 922 12.75 30.42 -6.76
N GLY A 923 12.96 29.22 -6.22
CA GLY A 923 12.79 27.96 -6.96
C GLY A 923 11.34 27.48 -7.07
N MET A 924 10.56 27.56 -5.99
CA MET A 924 9.23 26.92 -5.90
C MET A 924 8.14 27.68 -6.69
N SER A 925 7.31 26.95 -7.44
CA SER A 925 6.17 27.55 -8.15
C SER A 925 5.11 28.12 -7.19
N LEU A 926 4.33 29.12 -7.65
CA LEU A 926 3.28 29.75 -6.82
C LEU A 926 2.21 28.74 -6.39
N ALA A 927 1.85 27.80 -7.27
CA ALA A 927 0.88 26.75 -6.99
C ALA A 927 1.39 25.73 -5.96
N ALA A 928 2.66 25.31 -6.07
CA ALA A 928 3.28 24.42 -5.09
C ALA A 928 3.37 25.06 -3.70
N ARG A 929 3.71 26.37 -3.63
CA ARG A 929 3.64 27.13 -2.36
C ARG A 929 2.23 27.14 -1.81
N LYS A 930 1.23 27.58 -2.58
CA LYS A 930 -0.15 27.68 -2.06
C LYS A 930 -0.69 26.34 -1.56
N LYS A 931 -0.37 25.22 -2.21
CA LYS A 931 -0.72 23.88 -1.69
C LYS A 931 0.06 23.50 -0.41
N LEU A 932 1.34 23.83 -0.28
CA LEU A 932 2.11 23.59 0.95
C LEU A 932 1.67 24.50 2.11
N GLU A 933 1.33 25.76 1.84
CA GLU A 933 0.68 26.67 2.78
C GLU A 933 -0.66 26.09 3.26
N GLN A 934 -1.47 25.55 2.34
CA GLN A 934 -2.71 24.84 2.66
C GLN A 934 -2.45 23.60 3.52
N SER A 935 -1.51 22.71 3.15
CA SER A 935 -1.18 21.51 3.93
C SER A 935 -0.68 21.85 5.34
N LEU A 936 0.13 22.91 5.51
CA LEU A 936 0.55 23.37 6.83
C LEU A 936 -0.62 23.98 7.61
N ALA A 937 -1.51 24.74 6.97
CA ALA A 937 -2.72 25.24 7.60
C ALA A 937 -3.67 24.11 8.04
N HIS A 938 -3.83 23.03 7.25
CA HIS A 938 -4.60 21.85 7.65
C HIS A 938 -3.93 21.10 8.81
N ALA A 939 -2.59 21.01 8.83
CA ALA A 939 -1.85 20.43 9.95
C ALA A 939 -1.98 21.24 11.25
N ILE A 940 -2.19 22.56 11.17
CA ILE A 940 -2.41 23.43 12.34
C ILE A 940 -3.89 23.39 12.77
N PHE A 941 -4.82 23.72 11.86
CA PHE A 941 -6.22 23.96 12.19
C PHE A 941 -7.11 22.72 12.08
N GLY A 942 -6.77 21.74 11.24
CA GLY A 942 -7.59 20.56 10.96
C GLY A 942 -8.59 20.78 9.83
N ASP A 943 -9.38 19.75 9.52
CA ASP A 943 -10.38 19.74 8.45
C ASP A 943 -11.52 18.76 8.79
N GLU A 944 -12.76 19.09 8.41
CA GLU A 944 -13.94 18.22 8.53
C GLU A 944 -14.05 17.19 7.38
N THR A 945 -13.38 17.42 6.25
CA THR A 945 -13.63 16.69 4.98
C THR A 945 -12.67 15.54 4.66
N GLY A 946 -11.53 15.46 5.36
CA GLY A 946 -10.64 14.30 5.42
C GLY A 946 -9.89 13.99 4.13
N ARG A 947 -9.36 15.02 3.44
CA ARG A 947 -8.58 14.86 2.20
C ARG A 947 -7.28 15.66 2.20
N ASP A 948 -6.18 15.03 2.59
CA ASP A 948 -4.84 15.58 2.41
C ASP A 948 -4.43 15.59 0.92
N GLU A 949 -4.57 16.74 0.25
CA GLU A 949 -4.24 16.91 -1.19
C GLU A 949 -2.72 17.01 -1.49
N MET A 950 -1.86 16.55 -0.58
CA MET A 950 -0.40 16.80 -0.65
C MET A 950 0.32 16.04 -1.77
N MET A 951 -0.27 14.97 -2.33
CA MET A 951 0.34 14.10 -3.35
C MET A 951 0.53 14.75 -4.75
N GLU A 952 0.08 15.99 -4.99
CA GLU A 952 0.31 16.69 -6.27
C GLU A 952 1.42 17.76 -6.22
N CYS A 953 1.98 18.05 -5.05
CA CYS A 953 2.74 19.30 -4.84
C CYS A 953 4.15 19.32 -5.45
N LEU A 954 4.69 18.17 -5.82
CA LEU A 954 6.09 18.03 -6.23
C LEU A 954 6.23 18.11 -7.76
N THR A 955 6.24 19.33 -8.33
CA THR A 955 6.77 19.59 -9.69
C THR A 955 7.44 20.98 -9.88
N MET A 956 8.74 20.95 -10.24
CA MET A 956 9.56 21.99 -10.93
C MET A 956 9.91 23.31 -10.16
N PRO A 957 11.03 24.02 -10.46
CA PRO A 957 12.37 23.58 -10.89
C PRO A 957 13.54 24.21 -10.05
N VAL A 958 14.75 24.39 -10.62
CA VAL A 958 16.07 24.27 -9.94
C VAL A 958 16.81 25.58 -9.57
N LYS A 959 17.42 25.62 -8.37
CA LYS A 959 18.84 26.05 -8.17
C LYS A 959 19.47 25.46 -6.89
N GLN A 960 20.77 25.16 -6.95
CA GLN A 960 21.47 24.31 -5.96
C GLN A 960 22.35 25.13 -4.99
N ALA A 961 22.39 24.73 -3.72
CA ALA A 961 23.27 25.29 -2.69
C ALA A 961 23.89 24.18 -1.83
N LEU A 962 25.10 24.40 -1.31
CA LEU A 962 25.83 23.46 -0.44
C LEU A 962 25.68 23.81 1.05
N MET A 963 26.03 22.85 1.91
CA MET A 963 25.66 22.81 3.33
C MET A 963 26.19 23.95 4.19
N GLU A 964 25.33 24.45 5.09
CA GLU A 964 25.73 25.05 6.37
C GLU A 964 25.31 24.12 7.54
N PRO A 965 26.01 24.15 8.70
CA PRO A 965 25.59 23.48 9.94
C PRO A 965 24.47 24.27 10.66
N PRO A 966 23.72 23.65 11.59
CA PRO A 966 22.59 24.31 12.26
C PRO A 966 22.99 25.61 12.96
N GLN A 967 22.25 26.68 12.65
CA GLN A 967 22.54 28.02 13.14
C GLN A 967 22.28 28.13 14.66
N LYS A 968 23.18 28.82 15.36
CA LYS A 968 22.96 29.18 16.77
C LYS A 968 22.06 30.43 16.81
N VAL A 969 20.81 30.24 17.19
CA VAL A 969 19.85 31.32 17.46
C VAL A 969 20.27 32.04 18.75
N GLU A 970 20.33 33.38 18.72
CA GLU A 970 20.54 34.18 19.94
C GLU A 970 19.23 34.27 20.75
N GLN A 971 19.34 34.27 22.08
CA GLN A 971 18.31 33.70 22.96
C GLN A 971 17.00 34.50 23.14
N GLU A 972 16.79 35.63 22.46
CA GLU A 972 15.76 36.60 22.90
C GLU A 972 14.30 36.19 22.62
N ASP A 973 14.00 35.41 21.57
CA ASP A 973 12.78 34.58 21.50
C ASP A 973 12.86 33.46 20.45
N VAL A 974 13.02 32.22 20.91
CA VAL A 974 13.08 31.02 20.04
C VAL A 974 11.69 30.62 19.51
N LYS A 975 10.59 30.98 20.20
CA LYS A 975 9.23 30.60 19.80
C LYS A 975 8.75 31.42 18.61
N SER A 976 8.87 32.76 18.67
CA SER A 976 8.54 33.61 17.51
C SER A 976 9.52 33.40 16.35
N TRP A 977 10.82 33.21 16.59
CA TRP A 977 11.77 32.81 15.55
C TRP A 977 11.34 31.54 14.81
N PHE A 978 10.87 30.51 15.52
CA PHE A 978 10.42 29.27 14.91
C PHE A 978 9.16 29.46 14.05
N VAL A 979 8.15 30.18 14.56
CA VAL A 979 6.91 30.45 13.82
C VAL A 979 7.19 31.33 12.60
N GLU A 980 8.01 32.38 12.75
CA GLU A 980 8.47 33.21 11.64
C GLU A 980 9.17 32.34 10.58
N LYS A 981 10.16 31.51 10.97
CA LYS A 981 10.95 30.70 10.04
C LYS A 981 10.15 29.60 9.34
N ALA A 982 9.22 28.94 10.02
CA ALA A 982 8.38 27.92 9.40
C ALA A 982 7.52 28.50 8.27
N TRP A 983 6.85 29.64 8.52
CA TRP A 983 6.08 30.34 7.49
C TRP A 983 6.96 31.09 6.47
N ASP A 984 8.18 31.48 6.82
CA ASP A 984 9.18 32.03 5.88
C ASP A 984 9.58 31.00 4.80
N LEU A 985 9.64 29.72 5.18
CA LEU A 985 10.02 28.61 4.30
C LEU A 985 8.86 28.09 3.45
N VAL A 986 7.62 28.13 3.97
CA VAL A 986 6.43 27.60 3.31
C VAL A 986 5.65 28.68 2.53
N GLY A 987 5.52 29.88 3.10
CA GLY A 987 4.70 30.99 2.60
C GLY A 987 3.57 31.38 3.59
N TRP A 988 2.92 32.52 3.37
CA TRP A 988 1.86 33.07 4.24
C TRP A 988 0.51 33.27 3.53
N GLN A 989 0.41 33.03 2.22
CA GLN A 989 -0.68 33.56 1.41
C GLN A 989 -2.03 32.85 1.66
N ALA A 990 -2.05 31.52 1.74
CA ALA A 990 -3.28 30.76 1.98
C ALA A 990 -3.97 31.09 3.31
N VAL A 991 -3.21 31.46 4.36
CA VAL A 991 -3.77 31.85 5.67
C VAL A 991 -4.45 33.23 5.61
N LEU A 992 -3.99 34.12 4.72
CA LEU A 992 -4.63 35.41 4.47
C LEU A 992 -5.87 35.28 3.55
N ASP A 993 -5.92 34.25 2.70
CA ASP A 993 -7.06 33.93 1.84
C ASP A 993 -8.19 33.18 2.59
N MET A 994 -7.97 32.74 3.83
CA MET A 994 -8.96 32.06 4.70
C MET A 994 -9.79 33.04 5.56
N ARG A 995 -10.12 34.24 5.04
CA ARG A 995 -10.68 35.36 5.82
C ARG A 995 -12.01 35.91 5.30
#